data_AF-A0A812ULC8-F1
#
_entry.id   AF-A0A812ULC8-F1
#
_cell.length_a   1.000
_cell.length_b   1.000
_cell.length_c   1.000
_cell.angle_alpha   90.00
_cell.angle_beta   90.00
_cell.angle_gamma   90.00
#
_symmetry.space_group_name_H-M   'P 1'
#
loop_
_entity.id
_entity.type
_entity.pdbx_description
1 polymer ?
#
loop_
_entity_poly.entity_id
_entity_poly.type
_entity_poly.pdbx_seq_one_letter_code
_entity_poly.pdbx_strand_id
1 'polypeptide(L)'
;MPDVWLPLLVSMLLLRARGFWPGSSRKLLASAVVLSALAGRAGVLQLWQRVGLRISSLLRGACVKQGHPWWFGEWSAFCPCCKRPMKIELSLQSAEPDPPAAVRGKYAFLICLWGASREYLLGALVLGYSIKRTGSKHDRVCLYTSDVPHAHIQLLSRLWICRPISHIDVAMEQLSFPDKEDRFAKVFTKLNGLALTEYEKVLMMDIDLLVRRNIDDLFELTPPAALRRGMNEVFLGHGQMVDGRRFFLGTDKSMPRWSWGQGTGINAGVMLWRPDQAVLDQMLDELTEPNHPEHVKGNGPEQDYLSRFWADAPWTYIGVEYNFQLHQMFFALHPERANYAERSVLLQTPEEIRVVHFSGKPTAKPWHRVLDKAWQDFWPARSRDAEYVERFAEEFMGYWLWVKRDREKFEAQAGGNSWDMAGLELNQDGEFFRHFKDGREPEPMEIPAAASQGAMNLLSQALGEWFDALQDLQAEFNLDLQALACNEPLPSTPVATARPVAPLAPVTQVPRVPRLRHVAWRRHGGRGGWFVESDKADVLLPTVKLTVLCSISEESASVCLRDSRTEMFEDEGSHVKGLYVKLAGFTAARQFHLPEELSEDALSPLHFWVDSVPNGAIVMLAVVGMCSYLPTILEMLAPLGVPQVAPPQNSRVLACISTCGRPLSTTQLDVQDVPCAHHASPDVAYASLLMEDTFL
;
A
#
# COMPACT_ATOMS: atom_id res chain seq x y z
N MET A 1 37.26 -22.92 -11.47
CA MET A 1 38.29 -22.67 -10.44
C MET A 1 39.77 -22.66 -10.91
N PRO A 2 40.15 -22.78 -12.21
CA PRO A 2 41.55 -22.52 -12.63
C PRO A 2 41.89 -21.03 -12.87
N ASP A 3 40.91 -20.19 -13.22
CA ASP A 3 41.17 -18.83 -13.76
C ASP A 3 41.50 -17.76 -12.72
N VAL A 4 41.45 -18.09 -11.41
CA VAL A 4 41.68 -17.14 -10.31
C VAL A 4 43.15 -17.11 -9.87
N TRP A 5 43.88 -18.22 -10.05
CA TRP A 5 45.23 -18.36 -9.51
C TRP A 5 46.32 -17.89 -10.47
N LEU A 6 46.08 -17.96 -11.79
CA LEU A 6 47.07 -17.65 -12.82
C LEU A 6 47.61 -16.20 -12.74
N PRO A 7 46.78 -15.15 -12.57
CA PRO A 7 47.28 -13.77 -12.51
C PRO A 7 48.08 -13.48 -11.23
N LEU A 8 47.68 -14.11 -10.12
CA LEU A 8 48.33 -13.99 -8.82
C LEU A 8 49.69 -14.71 -8.80
N LEU A 9 49.75 -15.90 -9.42
CA LEU A 9 50.99 -16.66 -9.60
C LEU A 9 51.98 -15.90 -10.51
N VAL A 10 51.50 -15.32 -11.61
CA VAL A 10 52.31 -14.51 -12.53
C VAL A 10 52.86 -13.26 -11.83
N SER A 11 52.04 -12.60 -11.02
CA SER A 11 52.47 -11.43 -10.22
C SER A 11 53.52 -11.81 -9.17
N MET A 12 53.36 -12.96 -8.49
CA MET A 12 54.33 -13.47 -7.53
C MET A 12 55.64 -13.94 -8.19
N LEU A 13 55.57 -14.57 -9.37
CA LEU A 13 56.74 -14.99 -10.15
C LEU A 13 57.53 -13.79 -10.69
N LEU A 14 56.85 -12.73 -11.13
CA LEU A 14 57.48 -11.48 -11.58
C LEU A 14 58.12 -10.69 -10.41
N LEU A 15 57.54 -10.76 -9.20
CA LEU A 15 58.14 -10.19 -7.99
C LEU A 15 59.36 -10.98 -7.50
N ARG A 16 59.38 -12.31 -7.67
CA ARG A 16 60.55 -13.16 -7.39
C ARG A 16 61.71 -12.96 -8.37
N ALA A 17 61.42 -12.57 -9.62
CA ALA A 17 62.43 -12.32 -10.65
C ALA A 17 63.26 -11.03 -10.46
N ARG A 18 62.99 -10.22 -9.42
CA ARG A 18 63.72 -8.98 -9.10
C ARG A 18 65.23 -9.17 -8.81
N GLY A 19 65.72 -10.40 -8.67
CA GLY A 19 67.12 -10.69 -8.32
C GLY A 19 68.09 -10.92 -9.47
N PHE A 20 67.65 -11.22 -10.70
CA PHE A 20 68.56 -11.68 -11.76
C PHE A 20 68.14 -11.20 -13.15
N TRP A 21 68.49 -9.96 -13.53
CA TRP A 21 68.60 -9.60 -14.96
C TRP A 21 69.48 -8.35 -15.19
N PRO A 22 70.60 -8.45 -15.92
CA PRO A 22 71.39 -7.30 -16.35
C PRO A 22 70.95 -6.82 -17.75
N GLY A 23 70.91 -5.49 -17.95
CA GLY A 23 70.76 -4.87 -19.27
C GLY A 23 69.48 -4.04 -19.49
N SER A 24 69.51 -3.20 -20.53
CA SER A 24 68.61 -2.09 -20.94
C SER A 24 67.10 -2.39 -21.09
N SER A 25 66.62 -3.54 -20.67
CA SER A 25 65.23 -4.00 -20.73
C SER A 25 64.33 -3.45 -19.62
N ARG A 26 64.88 -2.67 -18.66
CA ARG A 26 64.15 -2.15 -17.50
C ARG A 26 62.94 -1.29 -17.84
N LYS A 27 62.95 -0.58 -18.98
CA LYS A 27 61.81 0.26 -19.40
C LYS A 27 60.62 -0.58 -19.91
N LEU A 28 60.87 -1.60 -20.73
CA LEU A 28 59.84 -2.53 -21.21
C LEU A 28 59.28 -3.39 -20.07
N LEU A 29 60.13 -3.84 -19.13
CA LEU A 29 59.69 -4.60 -17.97
C LEU A 29 58.90 -3.73 -16.99
N ALA A 30 59.28 -2.46 -16.79
CA ALA A 30 58.49 -1.52 -15.98
C ALA A 30 57.12 -1.26 -16.61
N SER A 31 57.05 -1.06 -17.93
CA SER A 31 55.78 -0.92 -18.65
C SER A 31 54.92 -2.18 -18.57
N ALA A 32 55.52 -3.37 -18.69
CA ALA A 32 54.82 -4.65 -18.56
C ALA A 32 54.35 -4.92 -17.11
N VAL A 33 55.15 -4.59 -16.10
CA VAL A 33 54.77 -4.68 -14.69
C VAL A 33 53.70 -3.66 -14.35
N VAL A 34 53.76 -2.45 -14.90
CA VAL A 34 52.71 -1.43 -14.74
C VAL A 34 51.45 -1.87 -15.48
N LEU A 35 51.52 -2.41 -16.70
CA LEU A 35 50.37 -2.95 -17.43
C LEU A 35 49.78 -4.19 -16.75
N SER A 36 50.58 -5.10 -16.20
CA SER A 36 50.11 -6.24 -15.40
C SER A 36 49.60 -5.82 -14.03
N ALA A 37 50.14 -4.76 -13.42
CA ALA A 37 49.61 -4.18 -12.19
C ALA A 37 48.34 -3.37 -12.46
N LEU A 38 48.19 -2.73 -13.63
CA LEU A 38 46.98 -2.04 -14.07
C LEU A 38 45.91 -3.04 -14.50
N ALA A 39 46.25 -4.11 -15.23
CA ALA A 39 45.36 -5.21 -15.58
C ALA A 39 45.02 -6.06 -14.36
N GLY A 40 45.97 -6.25 -13.43
CA GLY A 40 45.75 -6.84 -12.12
C GLY A 40 44.87 -5.95 -11.26
N ARG A 41 45.06 -4.63 -11.25
CA ARG A 41 44.21 -3.67 -10.55
C ARG A 41 42.83 -3.54 -11.19
N ALA A 42 42.71 -3.64 -12.52
CA ALA A 42 41.45 -3.67 -13.24
C ALA A 42 40.71 -5.00 -13.03
N GLY A 43 41.43 -6.12 -13.03
CA GLY A 43 40.89 -7.45 -12.72
C GLY A 43 40.50 -7.57 -11.24
N VAL A 44 41.29 -6.99 -10.34
CA VAL A 44 40.97 -6.83 -8.91
C VAL A 44 39.79 -5.89 -8.75
N LEU A 45 39.73 -4.75 -9.44
CA LEU A 45 38.55 -3.85 -9.45
C LEU A 45 37.29 -4.56 -9.95
N GLN A 46 37.38 -5.34 -11.02
CA GLN A 46 36.27 -6.17 -11.52
C GLN A 46 35.87 -7.27 -10.52
N LEU A 47 36.84 -7.87 -9.82
CA LEU A 47 36.58 -8.82 -8.73
C LEU A 47 35.93 -8.13 -7.53
N TRP A 48 36.41 -6.95 -7.14
CA TRP A 48 35.86 -6.15 -6.04
C TRP A 48 34.46 -5.61 -6.36
N GLN A 49 34.16 -5.31 -7.63
CA GLN A 49 32.80 -5.01 -8.09
C GLN A 49 31.88 -6.24 -8.00
N ARG A 50 32.43 -7.45 -8.07
CA ARG A 50 31.72 -8.72 -7.96
C ARG A 50 31.70 -9.31 -6.55
N VAL A 51 32.36 -8.69 -5.58
CA VAL A 51 32.32 -9.10 -4.18
C VAL A 51 31.41 -8.11 -3.48
N GLY A 52 30.35 -8.63 -2.86
CA GLY A 52 29.39 -7.90 -2.03
C GLY A 52 29.53 -8.29 -0.56
N LEU A 53 28.82 -7.56 0.30
CA LEU A 53 28.58 -7.95 1.69
C LEU A 53 27.12 -8.35 1.81
N ARG A 54 26.86 -9.61 2.15
CA ARG A 54 25.54 -10.05 2.58
C ARG A 54 25.42 -9.81 4.08
N ILE A 55 24.43 -9.02 4.46
CA ILE A 55 24.09 -8.76 5.85
C ILE A 55 22.73 -9.42 6.09
N SER A 56 22.68 -10.36 7.02
CA SER A 56 21.45 -11.03 7.43
C SER A 56 21.35 -11.05 8.95
N SER A 57 20.21 -11.47 9.48
CA SER A 57 20.06 -11.80 10.90
C SER A 57 19.53 -13.21 11.04
N LEU A 58 19.93 -13.90 12.12
CA LEU A 58 19.50 -15.28 12.41
C LEU A 58 18.06 -15.34 12.95
N LEU A 59 17.44 -14.20 13.21
CA LEU A 59 16.05 -14.09 13.67
C LEU A 59 15.10 -14.10 12.47
N ARG A 60 13.98 -14.82 12.59
CA ARG A 60 12.89 -14.83 11.62
C ARG A 60 12.32 -13.41 11.44
N GLY A 61 12.04 -13.00 10.19
CA GLY A 61 11.56 -11.65 9.86
C GLY A 61 12.63 -10.56 9.85
N ALA A 62 13.91 -10.91 9.80
CA ALA A 62 14.99 -9.93 9.69
C ALA A 62 15.47 -9.78 8.24
N CYS A 63 15.56 -8.53 7.79
CA CYS A 63 15.98 -8.16 6.45
C CYS A 63 17.34 -8.78 6.06
N VAL A 64 17.41 -9.35 4.85
CA VAL A 64 18.67 -9.69 4.19
C VAL A 64 19.00 -8.54 3.25
N LYS A 65 20.12 -7.85 3.48
CA LYS A 65 20.64 -6.77 2.62
C LYS A 65 21.91 -7.21 1.91
N GLN A 66 22.12 -6.70 0.70
CA GLN A 66 23.37 -6.90 -0.04
C GLN A 66 24.00 -5.54 -0.34
N GLY A 67 25.11 -5.23 0.32
CA GLY A 67 25.90 -4.05 0.01
C GLY A 67 26.87 -4.33 -1.13
N HIS A 68 27.13 -3.32 -1.97
CA HIS A 68 28.20 -3.31 -2.96
C HIS A 68 29.14 -2.11 -2.74
N PRO A 69 30.47 -2.29 -2.92
CA PRO A 69 31.42 -1.21 -2.71
C PRO A 69 31.33 -0.22 -3.88
N TRP A 70 31.18 1.07 -3.56
CA TRP A 70 31.17 2.13 -4.58
C TRP A 70 32.56 2.64 -4.93
N TRP A 71 33.57 2.39 -4.07
CA TRP A 71 35.01 2.64 -4.27
C TRP A 71 35.84 1.78 -3.30
N PHE A 72 37.17 1.75 -3.47
CA PHE A 72 38.08 0.99 -2.61
C PHE A 72 37.89 1.34 -1.12
N GLY A 73 37.33 0.41 -0.35
CA GLY A 73 37.55 0.34 1.11
C GLY A 73 36.41 0.81 2.01
N GLU A 74 35.29 1.32 1.51
CA GLU A 74 34.16 1.72 2.36
C GLU A 74 32.85 1.04 1.97
N TRP A 75 32.25 0.38 2.97
CA TRP A 75 30.97 -0.31 2.87
C TRP A 75 29.99 0.39 3.79
N SER A 76 28.99 1.05 3.21
CA SER A 76 27.89 1.64 3.97
C SER A 76 26.71 0.66 3.95
N ALA A 77 26.35 0.17 5.12
CA ALA A 77 25.12 -0.59 5.34
C ALA A 77 24.47 -0.13 6.64
N PHE A 78 23.15 -0.26 6.75
CA PHE A 78 22.39 0.20 7.90
C PHE A 78 22.04 -0.95 8.83
N CYS A 79 22.49 -0.88 10.09
CA CYS A 79 21.64 -1.09 11.27
C CYS A 79 22.41 -0.78 12.57
N PRO A 80 22.27 0.43 13.15
CA PRO A 80 22.73 0.70 14.51
C PRO A 80 21.59 0.77 15.54
N CYS A 81 20.32 0.60 15.13
CA CYS A 81 19.17 0.98 15.97
C CYS A 81 18.54 -0.15 16.82
N CYS A 82 18.61 -1.42 16.42
CA CYS A 82 17.80 -2.48 17.06
C CYS A 82 18.56 -3.42 18.00
N LYS A 83 19.91 -3.33 18.09
CA LYS A 83 20.79 -4.24 18.87
C LYS A 83 20.59 -5.74 18.59
N ARG A 84 20.03 -6.13 17.44
CA ARG A 84 19.83 -7.54 17.04
C ARG A 84 21.14 -8.14 16.47
N PRO A 85 21.38 -9.47 16.62
CA PRO A 85 22.56 -10.12 16.05
C PRO A 85 22.54 -10.07 14.52
N MET A 86 23.60 -9.53 13.91
CA MET A 86 23.80 -9.54 12.46
C MET A 86 24.87 -10.57 12.08
N LYS A 87 24.65 -11.24 10.96
CA LYS A 87 25.64 -12.07 10.25
C LYS A 87 26.07 -11.30 9.01
N ILE A 88 27.37 -11.04 8.89
CA ILE A 88 27.98 -10.35 7.75
C ILE A 88 28.86 -11.36 7.03
N GLU A 89 28.57 -11.63 5.76
CA GLU A 89 29.31 -12.58 4.94
C GLU A 89 29.76 -11.92 3.64
N LEU A 90 30.96 -12.27 3.15
CA LEU A 90 31.34 -11.94 1.79
C LEU A 90 30.46 -12.78 0.84
N SER A 91 29.69 -12.11 0.00
CA SER A 91 28.96 -12.76 -1.08
C SER A 91 29.65 -12.47 -2.40
N LEU A 92 29.67 -13.45 -3.31
CA LEU A 92 29.85 -13.12 -4.71
C LEU A 92 28.54 -12.51 -5.19
N GLN A 93 28.63 -11.48 -6.01
CA GLN A 93 27.51 -10.94 -6.76
C GLN A 93 26.92 -12.10 -7.56
N SER A 94 25.85 -12.70 -7.04
CA SER A 94 25.00 -13.52 -7.88
C SER A 94 24.45 -12.54 -8.90
N ALA A 95 24.71 -12.79 -10.18
CA ALA A 95 23.79 -12.27 -11.17
C ALA A 95 22.40 -12.66 -10.68
N GLU A 96 21.53 -11.66 -10.51
CA GLU A 96 20.09 -11.89 -10.34
C GLU A 96 19.74 -13.04 -11.29
N PRO A 97 19.27 -14.19 -10.79
CA PRO A 97 19.05 -15.34 -11.65
C PRO A 97 18.16 -14.90 -12.78
N ASP A 98 18.44 -15.27 -14.03
CA ASP A 98 17.57 -14.88 -15.13
C ASP A 98 16.14 -15.34 -14.84
N PRO A 99 15.12 -14.60 -15.29
CA PRO A 99 13.75 -15.08 -15.23
C PRO A 99 13.66 -16.46 -15.90
N PRO A 100 12.86 -17.39 -15.35
CA PRO A 100 12.66 -18.70 -15.95
C PRO A 100 12.34 -18.57 -17.44
N ALA A 101 12.93 -19.43 -18.28
CA ALA A 101 12.76 -19.32 -19.74
C ALA A 101 11.28 -19.28 -20.18
N ALA A 102 10.39 -19.91 -19.41
CA ALA A 102 8.95 -19.96 -19.65
C ALA A 102 8.21 -18.62 -19.49
N VAL A 103 8.81 -17.63 -18.81
CA VAL A 103 8.18 -16.32 -18.57
C VAL A 103 8.84 -15.19 -19.36
N ARG A 104 9.99 -15.45 -20.01
CA ARG A 104 10.72 -14.45 -20.79
C ARG A 104 9.84 -13.83 -21.88
N GLY A 105 9.85 -12.51 -21.98
CA GLY A 105 9.04 -11.70 -22.90
C GLY A 105 7.57 -11.55 -22.50
N LYS A 106 7.14 -12.10 -21.35
CA LYS A 106 5.77 -11.92 -20.83
C LYS A 106 5.72 -10.71 -19.92
N TYR A 107 5.00 -9.69 -20.32
CA TYR A 107 4.87 -8.44 -19.59
C TYR A 107 3.40 -8.10 -19.34
N ALA A 108 3.13 -7.40 -18.24
CA ALA A 108 1.80 -6.91 -17.93
C ALA A 108 1.83 -5.50 -17.34
N PHE A 109 0.84 -4.69 -17.71
CA PHE A 109 0.41 -3.54 -16.93
C PHE A 109 -0.41 -4.01 -15.75
N LEU A 110 -0.20 -3.41 -14.60
CA LEU A 110 -0.79 -3.86 -13.35
C LEU A 110 -1.45 -2.69 -12.62
N ILE A 111 -2.72 -2.89 -12.24
CA ILE A 111 -3.41 -2.03 -11.26
C ILE A 111 -3.88 -2.87 -10.07
N CYS A 112 -4.08 -2.22 -8.93
CA CYS A 112 -4.62 -2.84 -7.73
C CYS A 112 -5.80 -2.02 -7.23
N LEU A 113 -6.95 -2.66 -7.03
CA LEU A 113 -8.20 -2.04 -6.60
C LEU A 113 -8.70 -2.62 -5.28
N TRP A 114 -9.32 -1.77 -4.49
CA TRP A 114 -10.01 -2.15 -3.26
C TRP A 114 -11.20 -1.23 -2.98
N GLY A 115 -12.16 -1.74 -2.22
CA GLY A 115 -13.36 -1.02 -1.85
C GLY A 115 -14.33 -0.77 -3.00
N ALA A 116 -15.43 -0.08 -2.68
CA ALA A 116 -16.55 0.15 -3.60
C ALA A 116 -16.51 1.51 -4.32
N SER A 117 -15.32 2.12 -4.46
CA SER A 117 -15.18 3.45 -5.04
C SER A 117 -15.54 3.48 -6.53
N ARG A 118 -16.51 4.32 -6.89
CA ARG A 118 -16.91 4.61 -8.27
C ARG A 118 -15.84 5.41 -9.02
N GLU A 119 -15.14 6.27 -8.29
CA GLU A 119 -13.97 7.00 -8.78
C GLU A 119 -12.88 6.02 -9.25
N TYR A 120 -12.65 4.97 -8.44
CA TYR A 120 -11.63 3.97 -8.75
C TYR A 120 -11.99 3.15 -9.99
N LEU A 121 -13.27 2.83 -10.16
CA LEU A 121 -13.78 2.19 -11.37
C LEU A 121 -13.51 3.05 -12.61
N LEU A 122 -13.87 4.34 -12.60
CA LEU A 122 -13.67 5.22 -13.76
C LEU A 122 -12.19 5.42 -14.08
N GLY A 123 -11.35 5.62 -13.07
CA GLY A 123 -9.90 5.72 -13.26
C GLY A 123 -9.31 4.46 -13.90
N ALA A 124 -9.66 3.28 -13.39
CA ALA A 124 -9.19 2.00 -13.92
C ALA A 124 -9.69 1.72 -15.36
N LEU A 125 -10.94 2.08 -15.69
CA LEU A 125 -11.48 1.92 -17.05
C LEU A 125 -10.76 2.84 -18.04
N VAL A 126 -10.62 4.13 -17.72
CA VAL A 126 -9.95 5.09 -18.61
C VAL A 126 -8.47 4.75 -18.79
N LEU A 127 -7.77 4.38 -17.72
CA LEU A 127 -6.38 3.94 -17.82
C LEU A 127 -6.25 2.71 -18.74
N GLY A 128 -7.06 1.67 -18.50
CA GLY A 128 -7.01 0.44 -19.29
C GLY A 128 -7.32 0.67 -20.76
N TYR A 129 -8.28 1.56 -21.04
CA TYR A 129 -8.63 1.99 -22.38
C TYR A 129 -7.50 2.76 -23.04
N SER A 130 -6.87 3.69 -22.34
CA SER A 130 -5.78 4.51 -22.88
C SER A 130 -4.56 3.66 -23.27
N ILE A 131 -4.25 2.61 -22.49
CA ILE A 131 -3.23 1.60 -22.83
C ILE A 131 -3.64 0.79 -24.08
N LYS A 132 -4.90 0.34 -24.15
CA LYS A 132 -5.42 -0.40 -25.32
C LYS A 132 -5.36 0.47 -26.58
N ARG A 133 -5.81 1.72 -26.50
CA ARG A 133 -5.90 2.68 -27.62
C ARG A 133 -4.53 3.05 -28.18
N THR A 134 -3.50 3.09 -27.33
CA THR A 134 -2.12 3.35 -27.74
C THR A 134 -1.42 2.11 -28.33
N GLY A 135 -2.16 1.01 -28.52
CA GLY A 135 -1.71 -0.14 -29.30
C GLY A 135 -0.79 -1.09 -28.55
N SER A 136 -0.79 -1.06 -27.20
CA SER A 136 0.01 -2.01 -26.45
C SER A 136 -0.48 -3.45 -26.64
N LYS A 137 0.48 -4.35 -26.83
CA LYS A 137 0.26 -5.80 -27.00
C LYS A 137 0.32 -6.60 -25.69
N HIS A 138 0.72 -5.95 -24.60
CA HIS A 138 0.95 -6.63 -23.32
C HIS A 138 -0.34 -6.79 -22.51
N ASP A 139 -0.32 -7.74 -21.59
CA ASP A 139 -1.46 -8.02 -20.75
C ASP A 139 -1.77 -6.82 -19.84
N ARG A 140 -3.04 -6.65 -19.50
CA ARG A 140 -3.52 -5.66 -18.54
C ARG A 140 -4.14 -6.43 -17.40
N VAL A 141 -3.53 -6.43 -16.22
CA VAL A 141 -3.97 -7.19 -15.05
C VAL A 141 -4.53 -6.25 -13.98
N CYS A 142 -5.70 -6.59 -13.45
CA CYS A 142 -6.32 -5.88 -12.34
C CYS A 142 -6.39 -6.81 -11.14
N LEU A 143 -5.58 -6.57 -10.12
CA LEU A 143 -5.75 -7.23 -8.83
C LEU A 143 -6.85 -6.53 -8.05
N TYR A 144 -7.76 -7.28 -7.43
CA TYR A 144 -8.86 -6.70 -6.67
C TYR A 144 -9.14 -7.46 -5.39
N THR A 145 -9.53 -6.74 -4.33
CA THR A 145 -9.98 -7.35 -3.06
C THR A 145 -11.48 -7.64 -3.08
N SER A 146 -11.94 -8.51 -2.18
CA SER A 146 -13.34 -8.97 -2.15
C SER A 146 -14.36 -7.87 -1.87
N ASP A 147 -13.93 -6.71 -1.36
CA ASP A 147 -14.76 -5.52 -1.13
C ASP A 147 -14.98 -4.66 -2.39
N VAL A 148 -14.41 -5.06 -3.55
CA VAL A 148 -14.73 -4.47 -4.85
C VAL A 148 -16.04 -5.05 -5.40
N PRO A 149 -17.06 -4.24 -5.72
CA PRO A 149 -18.34 -4.72 -6.21
C PRO A 149 -18.22 -5.61 -7.45
N HIS A 150 -18.95 -6.73 -7.48
CA HIS A 150 -18.93 -7.64 -8.62
C HIS A 150 -19.27 -6.95 -9.95
N ALA A 151 -20.19 -5.98 -9.93
CA ALA A 151 -20.53 -5.17 -11.10
C ALA A 151 -19.33 -4.36 -11.63
N HIS A 152 -18.46 -3.84 -10.76
CA HIS A 152 -17.23 -3.16 -11.17
C HIS A 152 -16.30 -4.17 -11.85
N ILE A 153 -16.13 -5.36 -11.27
CA ILE A 153 -15.28 -6.42 -11.85
C ILE A 153 -15.79 -6.87 -13.23
N GLN A 154 -17.10 -6.98 -13.42
CA GLN A 154 -17.72 -7.32 -14.71
C GLN A 154 -17.44 -6.27 -15.80
N LEU A 155 -17.38 -4.98 -15.43
CA LEU A 155 -17.02 -3.92 -16.36
C LEU A 155 -15.52 -3.92 -16.66
N LEU A 156 -14.70 -4.04 -15.62
CA LEU A 156 -13.25 -4.07 -15.72
C LEU A 156 -12.75 -5.27 -16.53
N SER A 157 -13.41 -6.42 -16.44
CA SER A 157 -13.01 -7.65 -17.15
C SER A 157 -13.06 -7.53 -18.69
N ARG A 158 -13.70 -6.47 -19.22
CA ARG A 158 -13.69 -6.15 -20.65
C ARG A 158 -12.35 -5.54 -21.13
N LEU A 159 -11.56 -4.98 -20.21
CA LEU A 159 -10.24 -4.39 -20.52
C LEU A 159 -9.08 -5.07 -19.80
N TRP A 160 -9.36 -5.63 -18.62
CA TRP A 160 -8.39 -6.15 -17.68
C TRP A 160 -8.61 -7.64 -17.40
N ILE A 161 -7.52 -8.37 -17.22
CA ILE A 161 -7.49 -9.69 -16.61
C ILE A 161 -7.65 -9.48 -15.09
N CYS A 162 -8.88 -9.56 -14.60
CA CYS A 162 -9.20 -9.35 -13.19
C CYS A 162 -8.87 -10.59 -12.35
N ARG A 163 -8.16 -10.40 -11.23
CA ARG A 163 -7.77 -11.48 -10.31
C ARG A 163 -8.03 -11.10 -8.85
N PRO A 164 -8.72 -11.95 -8.08
CA PRO A 164 -8.95 -11.69 -6.67
C PRO A 164 -7.66 -11.84 -5.87
N ILE A 165 -7.49 -10.98 -4.87
CA ILE A 165 -6.39 -11.00 -3.89
C ILE A 165 -6.93 -10.66 -2.49
N SER A 166 -6.13 -10.94 -1.48
CA SER A 166 -6.40 -10.50 -0.10
C SER A 166 -5.76 -9.14 0.18
N HIS A 167 -6.35 -8.41 1.12
CA HIS A 167 -5.69 -7.26 1.70
C HIS A 167 -4.36 -7.66 2.35
N ILE A 168 -3.38 -6.77 2.22
CA ILE A 168 -2.13 -6.88 2.97
C ILE A 168 -2.28 -6.03 4.23
N ASP A 169 -2.37 -6.70 5.38
CA ASP A 169 -2.34 -6.06 6.69
C ASP A 169 -0.90 -5.71 7.05
N VAL A 170 -0.68 -4.47 7.47
CA VAL A 170 0.65 -3.99 7.89
C VAL A 170 0.52 -3.16 9.16
N ALA A 171 1.64 -2.89 9.83
CA ALA A 171 1.69 -1.98 10.97
C ALA A 171 1.58 -0.50 10.54
N MET A 172 0.46 -0.11 9.92
CA MET A 172 0.24 1.20 9.30
C MET A 172 0.53 2.38 10.23
N GLU A 173 0.22 2.24 11.52
CA GLU A 173 0.48 3.28 12.53
C GLU A 173 1.96 3.62 12.72
N GLN A 174 2.86 2.75 12.25
CA GLN A 174 4.31 2.95 12.28
C GLN A 174 4.88 3.46 10.94
N LEU A 175 4.11 3.31 9.86
CA LEU A 175 4.52 3.63 8.48
C LEU A 175 3.94 4.95 7.96
N SER A 176 2.78 5.35 8.47
CA SER A 176 2.11 6.60 8.08
C SER A 176 1.91 7.53 9.28
N PHE A 177 1.86 8.83 9.00
CA PHE A 177 1.25 9.78 9.92
C PHE A 177 -0.27 9.58 9.94
N PRO A 178 -0.96 9.93 11.04
CA PRO A 178 -2.42 9.91 11.07
C PRO A 178 -2.96 10.80 9.96
N ASP A 179 -3.63 10.19 9.00
CA ASP A 179 -4.33 10.86 7.91
C ASP A 179 -5.82 10.86 8.23
N LYS A 180 -6.48 12.01 8.05
CA LYS A 180 -7.91 12.15 8.34
C LYS A 180 -8.77 11.39 7.32
N GLU A 181 -8.22 11.12 6.14
CA GLU A 181 -8.93 10.52 5.01
C GLU A 181 -8.59 9.03 4.82
N ASP A 182 -7.73 8.47 5.69
CA ASP A 182 -7.25 7.08 5.63
C ASP A 182 -6.76 6.62 4.24
N ARG A 183 -6.26 7.58 3.44
CA ARG A 183 -5.95 7.40 2.02
C ARG A 183 -4.97 6.26 1.77
N PHE A 184 -4.09 6.02 2.73
CA PHE A 184 -3.01 5.05 2.63
C PHE A 184 -3.25 3.76 3.41
N ALA A 185 -4.38 3.57 4.11
CA ALA A 185 -4.60 2.37 4.94
C ALA A 185 -4.31 1.06 4.23
N LYS A 186 -4.70 0.99 2.95
CA LYS A 186 -4.66 -0.22 2.12
C LYS A 186 -3.59 -0.18 1.03
N VAL A 187 -2.74 0.86 1.00
CA VAL A 187 -1.84 1.13 -0.14
C VAL A 187 -0.81 0.01 -0.37
N PHE A 188 -0.43 -0.73 0.67
CA PHE A 188 0.50 -1.86 0.55
C PHE A 188 -0.12 -3.08 -0.12
N THR A 189 -1.44 -3.14 -0.29
CA THR A 189 -2.14 -4.20 -1.06
C THR A 189 -1.58 -4.33 -2.49
N LYS A 190 -1.03 -3.23 -3.04
CA LYS A 190 -0.32 -3.18 -4.33
C LYS A 190 0.83 -4.19 -4.43
N LEU A 191 1.48 -4.55 -3.33
CA LEU A 191 2.63 -5.46 -3.31
C LEU A 191 2.27 -6.88 -3.76
N ASN A 192 1.00 -7.28 -3.74
CA ASN A 192 0.54 -8.53 -4.36
C ASN A 192 0.95 -8.66 -5.84
N GLY A 193 1.26 -7.56 -6.52
CA GLY A 193 1.85 -7.57 -7.86
C GLY A 193 3.15 -8.38 -7.98
N LEU A 194 3.93 -8.46 -6.90
CA LEU A 194 5.17 -9.25 -6.86
C LEU A 194 4.92 -10.76 -6.88
N ALA A 195 3.69 -11.21 -6.57
CA ALA A 195 3.31 -12.62 -6.66
C ALA A 195 3.04 -13.08 -8.11
N LEU A 196 2.99 -12.17 -9.07
CA LEU A 196 2.67 -12.45 -10.48
C LEU A 196 3.85 -13.08 -11.26
N THR A 197 4.39 -14.17 -10.72
CA THR A 197 5.60 -14.84 -11.19
C THR A 197 5.46 -15.53 -12.54
N GLU A 198 4.28 -15.55 -13.15
CA GLU A 198 4.10 -15.95 -14.54
C GLU A 198 4.52 -14.89 -15.57
N TYR A 199 4.78 -13.66 -15.13
CA TYR A 199 5.32 -12.58 -15.95
C TYR A 199 6.80 -12.35 -15.63
N GLU A 200 7.57 -11.96 -16.64
CA GLU A 200 8.95 -11.52 -16.45
C GLU A 200 9.01 -10.15 -15.75
N LYS A 201 8.15 -9.22 -16.18
CA LYS A 201 8.08 -7.85 -15.65
C LYS A 201 6.63 -7.40 -15.57
N VAL A 202 6.33 -6.63 -14.54
CA VAL A 202 5.03 -5.97 -14.38
C VAL A 202 5.24 -4.47 -14.20
N LEU A 203 4.43 -3.66 -14.88
CA LEU A 203 4.41 -2.22 -14.71
C LEU A 203 3.24 -1.86 -13.80
N MET A 204 3.53 -1.66 -12.51
CA MET A 204 2.56 -1.21 -11.53
C MET A 204 2.20 0.25 -11.78
N MET A 205 0.91 0.52 -11.91
CA MET A 205 0.36 1.82 -12.27
C MET A 205 -0.74 2.23 -11.30
N ASP A 206 -0.72 3.49 -10.87
CA ASP A 206 -1.87 4.10 -10.21
C ASP A 206 -3.02 4.30 -11.21
N ILE A 207 -4.25 4.28 -10.71
CA ILE A 207 -5.46 4.40 -11.54
C ILE A 207 -5.81 5.84 -11.91
N ASP A 208 -5.07 6.82 -11.40
CA ASP A 208 -5.20 8.24 -11.68
C ASP A 208 -4.21 8.72 -12.75
N LEU A 209 -3.94 7.83 -13.71
CA LEU A 209 -3.04 8.03 -14.84
C LEU A 209 -3.80 8.05 -16.17
N LEU A 210 -3.24 8.73 -17.16
CA LEU A 210 -3.68 8.68 -18.56
C LEU A 210 -2.46 8.41 -19.46
N VAL A 211 -2.55 7.35 -20.27
CA VAL A 211 -1.52 6.98 -21.25
C VAL A 211 -1.85 7.60 -22.61
N ARG A 212 -1.01 8.52 -23.06
CA ARG A 212 -1.20 9.34 -24.27
C ARG A 212 -0.52 8.74 -25.51
N ARG A 213 0.58 8.02 -25.29
CA ARG A 213 1.37 7.31 -26.31
C ARG A 213 1.73 5.91 -25.82
N ASN A 214 2.13 5.02 -26.72
CA ASN A 214 2.60 3.69 -26.33
C ASN A 214 3.81 3.82 -25.38
N ILE A 215 3.83 3.02 -24.32
CA ILE A 215 4.85 3.01 -23.27
C ILE A 215 5.45 1.61 -23.06
N ASP A 216 5.36 0.73 -24.06
CA ASP A 216 5.89 -0.63 -23.99
C ASP A 216 7.42 -0.64 -23.85
N ASP A 217 8.09 0.44 -24.26
CA ASP A 217 9.53 0.65 -24.08
C ASP A 217 9.96 0.70 -22.61
N LEU A 218 9.04 0.98 -21.67
CA LEU A 218 9.31 0.83 -20.24
C LEU A 218 9.69 -0.61 -19.85
N PHE A 219 9.21 -1.62 -20.58
CA PHE A 219 9.59 -3.01 -20.31
C PHE A 219 11.01 -3.36 -20.76
N GLU A 220 11.70 -2.48 -21.50
CA GLU A 220 13.11 -2.65 -21.85
C GLU A 220 14.05 -2.28 -20.68
N LEU A 221 13.54 -1.55 -19.69
CA LEU A 221 14.32 -1.13 -18.52
C LEU A 221 14.65 -2.31 -17.59
N THR A 222 15.68 -2.10 -16.77
CA THR A 222 16.04 -3.03 -15.69
C THR A 222 15.25 -2.67 -14.42
N PRO A 223 14.41 -3.56 -13.88
CA PRO A 223 13.74 -3.32 -12.61
C PRO A 223 14.71 -3.40 -11.41
N PRO A 224 14.43 -2.73 -10.29
CA PRO A 224 13.29 -1.84 -10.08
C PRO A 224 13.48 -0.50 -10.81
N ALA A 225 12.44 -0.01 -11.48
CA ALA A 225 12.47 1.28 -12.17
C ALA A 225 11.32 2.18 -11.73
N ALA A 226 11.59 3.46 -11.48
CA ALA A 226 10.58 4.44 -11.09
C ALA A 226 11.08 5.88 -11.33
N LEU A 227 10.16 6.85 -11.26
CA LEU A 227 10.49 8.26 -11.29
C LEU A 227 11.12 8.68 -9.95
N ARG A 228 12.28 9.35 -9.99
CA ARG A 228 12.85 10.04 -8.82
C ARG A 228 12.02 11.28 -8.47
N ARG A 229 11.63 11.44 -7.20
CA ARG A 229 10.93 12.64 -6.68
C ARG A 229 11.87 13.85 -6.61
N GLY A 230 11.27 15.02 -6.76
CA GLY A 230 11.95 16.32 -6.76
C GLY A 230 11.88 17.02 -8.12
N MET A 231 12.47 18.22 -8.21
CA MET A 231 12.43 19.04 -9.42
C MET A 231 13.46 18.63 -10.49
N ASN A 232 14.25 17.58 -10.22
CA ASN A 232 15.29 17.04 -11.10
C ASN A 232 16.20 18.12 -11.72
N GLU A 233 16.72 19.01 -10.88
CA GLU A 233 17.62 20.11 -11.29
C GLU A 233 18.91 19.61 -11.96
N VAL A 234 19.22 18.31 -11.78
CA VAL A 234 20.16 17.55 -12.62
C VAL A 234 19.34 16.54 -13.42
N PHE A 235 19.27 16.78 -14.74
CA PHE A 235 18.56 15.92 -15.68
C PHE A 235 19.20 14.54 -15.73
N LEU A 236 18.38 13.53 -15.48
CA LEU A 236 18.72 12.14 -15.70
C LEU A 236 18.08 11.73 -17.02
N GLY A 237 18.85 11.04 -17.86
CA GLY A 237 18.27 10.43 -19.05
C GLY A 237 17.40 9.24 -18.67
N HIS A 238 16.27 9.06 -19.35
CA HIS A 238 15.47 7.84 -19.24
C HIS A 238 16.34 6.58 -19.34
N GLY A 239 16.17 5.63 -18.43
CA GLY A 239 16.97 4.40 -18.36
C GLY A 239 18.33 4.53 -17.66
N GLN A 240 18.73 5.73 -17.21
CA GLN A 240 19.95 5.87 -16.41
C GLN A 240 19.80 5.26 -15.02
N MET A 241 20.91 4.75 -14.48
CA MET A 241 20.95 4.21 -13.13
C MET A 241 20.89 5.33 -12.09
N VAL A 242 20.08 5.14 -11.06
CA VAL A 242 19.95 6.00 -9.90
C VAL A 242 20.45 5.26 -8.68
N ASP A 243 21.39 5.87 -7.99
CA ASP A 243 21.87 5.38 -6.70
C ASP A 243 20.82 5.66 -5.61
N GLY A 244 20.09 4.62 -5.20
CA GLY A 244 19.06 4.72 -4.16
C GLY A 244 19.59 5.26 -2.83
N ARG A 245 20.89 5.10 -2.53
CA ARG A 245 21.51 5.62 -1.31
C ARG A 245 21.48 7.15 -1.25
N ARG A 246 21.39 7.83 -2.40
CA ARG A 246 21.27 9.29 -2.46
C ARG A 246 19.94 9.80 -1.96
N PHE A 247 18.92 8.94 -1.80
CA PHE A 247 17.65 9.32 -1.20
C PHE A 247 17.79 9.70 0.28
N PHE A 248 18.87 9.27 0.94
CA PHE A 248 19.11 9.41 2.39
C PHE A 248 20.18 10.44 2.75
N LEU A 249 20.63 11.27 1.80
CA LEU A 249 21.67 12.27 2.04
C LEU A 249 21.13 13.57 2.69
N GLY A 250 19.87 13.60 3.13
CA GLY A 250 19.22 14.72 3.79
C GLY A 250 19.70 14.92 5.22
N THR A 251 20.98 15.25 5.42
CA THR A 251 21.55 15.63 6.72
C THR A 251 21.52 17.14 6.96
N ASP A 252 20.58 17.86 6.35
CA ASP A 252 20.31 19.22 6.76
C ASP A 252 19.53 19.21 8.09
N LYS A 253 20.24 19.44 9.19
CA LYS A 253 19.69 19.50 10.55
C LYS A 253 18.71 20.66 10.74
N SER A 254 18.59 21.60 9.79
CA SER A 254 17.60 22.68 9.82
C SER A 254 16.20 22.26 9.34
N MET A 255 16.07 21.06 8.77
CA MET A 255 14.82 20.51 8.23
C MET A 255 14.35 19.27 9.03
N PRO A 256 13.74 19.45 10.22
CA PRO A 256 13.34 18.35 11.12
C PRO A 256 12.19 17.47 10.59
N ARG A 257 11.71 17.70 9.36
CA ARG A 257 10.56 16.98 8.77
C ARG A 257 10.94 15.65 8.10
N TRP A 258 12.22 15.44 7.79
CA TRP A 258 12.69 14.23 7.13
C TRP A 258 12.98 13.15 8.17
N SER A 259 11.99 12.29 8.41
CA SER A 259 12.15 11.09 9.22
C SER A 259 13.31 10.25 8.64
N TRP A 260 14.32 9.97 9.46
CA TRP A 260 15.52 9.19 9.07
C TRP A 260 16.51 9.82 8.06
N GLY A 261 16.37 11.10 7.72
CA GLY A 261 17.27 11.75 6.74
C GLY A 261 16.99 11.36 5.30
N GLN A 262 15.87 10.68 5.04
CA GLN A 262 15.35 10.46 3.69
C GLN A 262 14.82 11.80 3.13
N GLY A 263 15.64 12.51 2.36
CA GLY A 263 15.30 13.81 1.78
C GLY A 263 14.57 13.72 0.43
N THR A 264 14.54 12.54 -0.20
CA THR A 264 13.81 12.27 -1.45
C THR A 264 13.46 10.78 -1.57
N GLY A 265 13.05 10.30 -2.74
CA GLY A 265 12.77 8.90 -3.02
C GLY A 265 12.20 8.74 -4.42
N ILE A 266 11.39 7.72 -4.63
CA ILE A 266 10.65 7.50 -5.88
C ILE A 266 9.20 7.94 -5.77
N ASN A 267 8.56 8.22 -6.90
CA ASN A 267 7.11 8.29 -6.99
C ASN A 267 6.58 6.90 -7.39
N ALA A 268 5.66 6.37 -6.60
CA ALA A 268 5.09 5.03 -6.80
C ALA A 268 3.90 4.99 -7.77
N GLY A 269 3.67 6.05 -8.55
CA GLY A 269 2.58 6.08 -9.55
C GLY A 269 2.84 5.18 -10.75
N VAL A 270 4.09 5.05 -11.18
CA VAL A 270 4.52 4.17 -12.27
C VAL A 270 5.81 3.49 -11.84
N MET A 271 5.76 2.17 -11.68
CA MET A 271 6.90 1.37 -11.22
C MET A 271 7.03 0.09 -12.04
N LEU A 272 8.23 -0.17 -12.54
CA LEU A 272 8.55 -1.45 -13.17
C LEU A 272 9.14 -2.38 -12.12
N TRP A 273 8.51 -3.54 -11.96
CA TRP A 273 8.96 -4.59 -11.06
C TRP A 273 9.29 -5.86 -11.82
N ARG A 274 10.19 -6.62 -11.22
CA ARG A 274 10.33 -8.04 -11.47
C ARG A 274 9.50 -8.79 -10.42
N PRO A 275 8.44 -9.53 -10.80
CA PRO A 275 7.72 -10.36 -9.84
C PRO A 275 8.64 -11.40 -9.21
N ASP A 276 8.61 -11.48 -7.88
CA ASP A 276 9.36 -12.43 -7.07
C ASP A 276 8.64 -12.65 -5.74
N GLN A 277 8.17 -13.89 -5.52
CA GLN A 277 7.45 -14.27 -4.30
C GLN A 277 8.33 -14.15 -3.05
N ALA A 278 9.64 -14.43 -3.14
CA ALA A 278 10.52 -14.34 -1.99
C ALA A 278 10.76 -12.87 -1.59
N VAL A 279 10.80 -11.96 -2.56
CA VAL A 279 10.84 -10.51 -2.30
C VAL A 279 9.54 -10.05 -1.65
N LEU A 280 8.39 -10.52 -2.12
CA LEU A 280 7.10 -10.23 -1.50
C LEU A 280 7.06 -10.72 -0.04
N ASP A 281 7.40 -11.99 0.20
CA ASP A 281 7.40 -12.58 1.54
C ASP A 281 8.30 -11.80 2.49
N GLN A 282 9.48 -11.36 2.02
CA GLN A 282 10.35 -10.50 2.79
C GLN A 282 9.69 -9.15 3.11
N MET A 283 9.08 -8.48 2.13
CA MET A 283 8.39 -7.21 2.37
C MET A 283 7.26 -7.37 3.38
N LEU A 284 6.49 -8.46 3.30
CA LEU A 284 5.41 -8.76 4.24
C LEU A 284 5.94 -8.99 5.66
N ASP A 285 7.00 -9.75 5.83
CA ASP A 285 7.67 -9.93 7.13
C ASP A 285 8.13 -8.59 7.72
N GLU A 286 8.69 -7.70 6.90
CA GLU A 286 9.14 -6.37 7.34
C GLU A 286 7.97 -5.46 7.73
N LEU A 287 6.88 -5.46 6.95
CA LEU A 287 5.73 -4.55 7.11
C LEU A 287 4.76 -4.99 8.22
N THR A 288 4.67 -6.29 8.47
CA THR A 288 3.76 -6.85 9.50
C THR A 288 4.36 -6.76 10.91
N GLU A 289 5.68 -6.86 11.06
CA GLU A 289 6.36 -6.77 12.36
C GLU A 289 6.35 -5.32 12.88
N PRO A 290 5.54 -4.96 13.90
CA PRO A 290 5.33 -3.56 14.26
C PRO A 290 6.60 -2.82 14.71
N ASN A 291 7.58 -3.56 15.23
CA ASN A 291 8.86 -3.01 15.69
C ASN A 291 9.98 -3.14 14.65
N HIS A 292 9.65 -3.40 13.38
CA HIS A 292 10.66 -3.52 12.34
C HIS A 292 11.40 -2.19 12.17
N PRO A 293 12.75 -2.17 12.10
CA PRO A 293 13.52 -0.93 12.05
C PRO A 293 13.29 -0.10 10.78
N GLU A 294 12.77 -0.70 9.71
CA GLU A 294 12.41 -0.01 8.46
C GLU A 294 11.08 0.77 8.55
N HIS A 295 10.36 0.65 9.69
CA HIS A 295 9.16 1.41 9.97
C HIS A 295 9.50 2.87 10.24
N VAL A 296 9.44 3.65 9.17
CA VAL A 296 9.66 5.09 9.17
C VAL A 296 8.41 5.74 8.62
N LYS A 297 7.81 6.62 9.43
CA LYS A 297 6.63 7.39 9.03
C LYS A 297 6.94 8.30 7.85
N GLY A 298 6.14 8.18 6.80
CA GLY A 298 6.25 8.97 5.58
C GLY A 298 4.91 9.60 5.17
N ASN A 299 4.98 10.56 4.23
CA ASN A 299 3.77 11.15 3.62
C ASN A 299 3.23 10.30 2.46
N GLY A 300 4.04 9.38 1.93
CA GLY A 300 3.59 8.31 1.03
C GLY A 300 4.22 7.01 1.50
N PRO A 301 3.57 6.28 2.41
CA PRO A 301 4.21 5.21 3.17
C PRO A 301 4.77 4.09 2.28
N GLU A 302 4.07 3.73 1.20
CA GLU A 302 4.51 2.73 0.22
C GLU A 302 5.69 3.21 -0.61
N GLN A 303 5.67 4.44 -1.13
CA GLN A 303 6.74 4.94 -1.98
C GLN A 303 8.01 5.18 -1.15
N ASP A 304 7.84 5.64 0.09
CA ASP A 304 8.94 5.85 1.03
C ASP A 304 9.54 4.50 1.45
N TYR A 305 8.70 3.49 1.74
CA TYR A 305 9.13 2.13 2.02
C TYR A 305 9.88 1.50 0.84
N LEU A 306 9.32 1.54 -0.37
CA LEU A 306 9.96 0.97 -1.56
C LEU A 306 11.29 1.64 -1.88
N SER A 307 11.38 2.96 -1.70
CA SER A 307 12.64 3.71 -1.83
C SER A 307 13.73 3.17 -0.89
N ARG A 308 13.36 2.77 0.33
CA ARG A 308 14.26 2.17 1.34
C ARG A 308 14.57 0.73 1.05
N PHE A 309 13.55 -0.06 0.69
CA PHE A 309 13.68 -1.49 0.48
C PHE A 309 14.75 -1.80 -0.57
N TRP A 310 14.73 -1.08 -1.70
CA TRP A 310 15.70 -1.18 -2.77
C TRP A 310 16.76 -0.06 -2.75
N ALA A 311 17.08 0.51 -1.59
CA ALA A 311 18.12 1.54 -1.51
C ALA A 311 19.52 1.02 -1.86
N ASP A 312 19.76 -0.27 -1.61
CA ASP A 312 21.01 -0.98 -1.90
C ASP A 312 21.07 -1.60 -3.31
N ALA A 313 19.95 -1.57 -4.04
CA ALA A 313 19.88 -1.89 -5.46
C ALA A 313 19.94 -0.61 -6.31
N PRO A 314 20.57 -0.64 -7.50
CA PRO A 314 20.45 0.47 -8.43
C PRO A 314 19.02 0.53 -8.98
N TRP A 315 18.39 1.68 -8.83
CA TRP A 315 17.13 1.98 -9.51
C TRP A 315 17.40 2.32 -10.97
N THR A 316 16.50 1.97 -11.87
CA THR A 316 16.49 2.54 -13.22
C THR A 316 15.55 3.73 -13.28
N TYR A 317 16.01 4.85 -13.85
CA TYR A 317 15.23 6.09 -13.91
C TYR A 317 14.11 5.98 -14.97
N ILE A 318 12.87 6.08 -14.52
CA ILE A 318 11.73 6.37 -15.39
C ILE A 318 11.64 7.91 -15.53
N GLY A 319 11.63 8.38 -16.78
CA GLY A 319 11.65 9.81 -17.10
C GLY A 319 10.38 10.52 -16.64
N VAL A 320 10.47 11.83 -16.44
CA VAL A 320 9.34 12.67 -16.03
C VAL A 320 8.17 12.57 -17.00
N GLU A 321 8.44 12.36 -18.28
CA GLU A 321 7.48 12.18 -19.38
C GLU A 321 6.61 10.92 -19.24
N TYR A 322 7.07 9.91 -18.49
CA TYR A 322 6.33 8.67 -18.22
C TYR A 322 5.59 8.66 -16.88
N ASN A 323 5.71 9.73 -16.09
CA ASN A 323 4.98 9.89 -14.83
C ASN A 323 4.83 11.39 -14.52
N PHE A 324 4.11 12.10 -15.40
CA PHE A 324 4.04 13.55 -15.38
C PHE A 324 2.98 14.05 -14.38
N GLN A 325 3.42 14.42 -13.18
CA GLN A 325 2.58 14.84 -12.06
C GLN A 325 2.05 16.27 -12.21
N LEU A 326 0.73 16.42 -12.35
CA LEU A 326 0.10 17.74 -12.57
C LEU A 326 0.31 18.74 -11.43
N HIS A 327 0.25 18.31 -10.16
CA HIS A 327 0.55 19.24 -9.06
C HIS A 327 1.99 19.77 -9.10
N GLN A 328 2.95 18.94 -9.53
CA GLN A 328 4.36 19.34 -9.67
C GLN A 328 4.57 20.24 -10.89
N MET A 329 3.72 20.15 -11.92
CA MET A 329 3.75 21.01 -13.09
C MET A 329 3.68 22.49 -12.69
N PHE A 330 2.69 22.87 -11.88
CA PHE A 330 2.55 24.26 -11.43
C PHE A 330 3.67 24.65 -10.47
N PHE A 331 4.14 23.77 -9.58
CA PHE A 331 5.30 24.06 -8.73
C PHE A 331 6.58 24.33 -9.54
N ALA A 332 6.75 23.67 -10.69
CA ALA A 332 7.90 23.87 -11.56
C ALA A 332 7.89 25.25 -12.26
N LEU A 333 6.74 25.93 -12.33
CA LEU A 333 6.61 27.30 -12.86
C LEU A 333 7.11 28.38 -11.89
N HIS A 334 7.59 28.01 -10.71
CA HIS A 334 8.22 28.95 -9.79
C HIS A 334 9.32 29.76 -10.51
N PRO A 335 9.36 31.11 -10.40
CA PRO A 335 10.27 31.94 -11.21
C PRO A 335 11.75 31.57 -11.08
N GLU A 336 12.20 31.14 -9.89
CA GLU A 336 13.59 30.68 -9.71
C GLU A 336 13.91 29.36 -10.44
N ARG A 337 12.91 28.55 -10.82
CA ARG A 337 13.09 27.17 -11.31
C ARG A 337 12.59 26.97 -12.74
N ALA A 338 11.66 27.81 -13.21
CA ALA A 338 10.94 27.64 -14.46
C ALA A 338 11.83 27.52 -15.70
N ASN A 339 13.06 28.05 -15.62
CA ASN A 339 14.03 28.03 -16.71
C ASN A 339 14.84 26.71 -16.82
N TYR A 340 14.89 25.90 -15.77
CA TYR A 340 15.74 24.70 -15.74
C TYR A 340 15.10 23.46 -15.13
N ALA A 341 13.93 23.55 -14.49
CA ALA A 341 13.23 22.38 -14.00
C ALA A 341 12.80 21.49 -15.18
N GLU A 342 13.06 20.19 -15.07
CA GLU A 342 12.81 19.22 -16.16
C GLU A 342 11.35 19.26 -16.63
N ARG A 343 10.42 19.37 -15.66
CA ARG A 343 8.99 19.54 -15.92
C ARG A 343 8.70 20.78 -16.76
N SER A 344 9.30 21.91 -16.42
CA SER A 344 9.08 23.19 -17.13
C SER A 344 9.66 23.17 -18.54
N VAL A 345 10.76 22.45 -18.76
CA VAL A 345 11.32 22.23 -20.10
C VAL A 345 10.38 21.35 -20.93
N LEU A 346 9.88 20.25 -20.38
CA LEU A 346 8.93 19.36 -21.06
C LEU A 346 7.59 20.04 -21.42
N LEU A 347 7.20 21.10 -20.71
CA LEU A 347 6.01 21.90 -21.07
C LEU A 347 6.16 22.66 -22.39
N GLN A 348 7.37 22.83 -22.90
CA GLN A 348 7.62 23.42 -24.21
C GLN A 348 7.37 22.42 -25.35
N THR A 349 7.38 21.12 -25.04
CA THR A 349 7.11 20.00 -25.96
C THR A 349 6.09 19.04 -25.32
N PRO A 350 4.86 19.51 -25.01
CA PRO A 350 3.88 18.75 -24.25
C PRO A 350 3.46 17.43 -24.94
N GLU A 351 3.69 17.31 -26.24
CA GLU A 351 3.48 16.10 -27.01
C GLU A 351 4.42 14.95 -26.60
N GLU A 352 5.60 15.24 -26.05
CA GLU A 352 6.56 14.22 -25.58
C GLU A 352 6.13 13.59 -24.26
N ILE A 353 5.18 14.21 -23.54
CA ILE A 353 4.63 13.67 -22.30
C ILE A 353 3.71 12.49 -22.62
N ARG A 354 4.15 11.29 -22.25
CA ARG A 354 3.50 10.02 -22.57
C ARG A 354 2.48 9.57 -21.53
N VAL A 355 2.72 9.87 -20.25
CA VAL A 355 1.80 9.53 -19.17
C VAL A 355 1.57 10.74 -18.28
N VAL A 356 0.31 11.16 -18.18
CA VAL A 356 -0.12 12.21 -17.25
C VAL A 356 -0.62 11.56 -15.97
N HIS A 357 -0.11 12.03 -14.85
CA HIS A 357 -0.50 11.59 -13.51
C HIS A 357 -1.28 12.71 -12.83
N PHE A 358 -2.58 12.50 -12.64
CA PHE A 358 -3.50 13.41 -11.95
C PHE A 358 -3.25 13.45 -10.42
N SER A 359 -1.99 13.45 -10.01
CA SER A 359 -1.51 13.46 -8.63
C SER A 359 -1.76 14.79 -7.93
N GLY A 360 -1.81 14.75 -6.59
CA GLY A 360 -1.92 15.93 -5.74
C GLY A 360 -3.23 15.92 -4.95
N LYS A 361 -4.07 16.92 -5.20
CA LYS A 361 -5.31 17.16 -4.47
C LYS A 361 -6.38 16.09 -4.80
N PRO A 362 -7.09 15.54 -3.80
CA PRO A 362 -8.21 14.64 -4.05
C PRO A 362 -9.30 15.27 -4.93
N THR A 363 -9.51 16.58 -4.83
CA THR A 363 -10.47 17.37 -5.63
C THR A 363 -10.06 17.57 -7.09
N ALA A 364 -8.78 17.39 -7.43
CA ALA A 364 -8.26 17.60 -8.77
C ALA A 364 -8.12 16.26 -9.52
N LYS A 365 -9.25 15.60 -9.75
CA LYS A 365 -9.33 14.33 -10.51
C LYS A 365 -10.39 14.44 -11.61
N PRO A 366 -10.16 13.92 -12.83
CA PRO A 366 -11.08 14.13 -13.95
C PRO A 366 -12.49 13.52 -13.73
N TRP A 367 -12.57 12.42 -12.99
CA TRP A 367 -13.84 11.74 -12.72
C TRP A 367 -14.80 12.57 -11.88
N HIS A 368 -14.33 13.57 -11.13
CA HIS A 368 -15.21 14.48 -10.39
C HIS A 368 -16.15 15.26 -11.29
N ARG A 369 -15.71 15.60 -12.51
CA ARG A 369 -16.58 16.24 -13.51
C ARG A 369 -17.81 15.38 -13.85
N VAL A 370 -17.63 14.06 -13.79
CA VAL A 370 -18.63 13.06 -14.19
C VAL A 370 -19.53 12.67 -13.01
N LEU A 371 -18.94 12.54 -11.82
CA LEU A 371 -19.59 11.97 -10.64
C LEU A 371 -20.20 13.00 -9.70
N ASP A 372 -19.58 14.17 -9.55
CA ASP A 372 -20.02 15.12 -8.53
C ASP A 372 -21.17 15.98 -9.04
N LYS A 373 -22.16 16.18 -8.17
CA LYS A 373 -23.32 17.06 -8.44
C LYS A 373 -22.90 18.49 -8.76
N ALA A 374 -21.79 18.96 -8.20
CA ALA A 374 -21.26 20.30 -8.48
C ALA A 374 -20.92 20.52 -9.96
N TRP A 375 -20.67 19.43 -10.71
CA TRP A 375 -20.27 19.45 -12.11
C TRP A 375 -21.36 18.94 -13.07
N GLN A 376 -22.61 18.78 -12.60
CA GLN A 376 -23.72 18.24 -13.41
C GLN A 376 -23.99 19.03 -14.71
N ASP A 377 -23.71 20.35 -14.73
CA ASP A 377 -23.90 21.20 -15.92
C ASP A 377 -22.66 21.22 -16.84
N PHE A 378 -21.61 20.47 -16.47
CA PHE A 378 -20.36 20.35 -17.21
C PHE A 378 -20.21 18.98 -17.88
N TRP A 379 -21.10 18.03 -17.65
CA TRP A 379 -21.09 16.70 -18.25
C TRP A 379 -22.52 16.21 -18.48
N PRO A 380 -22.85 15.54 -19.60
CA PRO A 380 -21.97 15.03 -20.67
C PRO A 380 -21.61 16.06 -21.76
N ALA A 381 -22.20 17.26 -21.71
CA ALA A 381 -21.94 18.29 -22.71
C ALA A 381 -20.49 18.84 -22.62
N ARG A 382 -19.79 18.86 -23.75
CA ARG A 382 -18.39 19.31 -23.86
C ARG A 382 -18.25 20.82 -24.15
N SER A 383 -19.34 21.57 -24.18
CA SER A 383 -19.34 23.01 -24.51
C SER A 383 -18.63 23.90 -23.49
N ARG A 384 -18.41 23.40 -22.26
CA ARG A 384 -17.77 24.12 -21.14
C ARG A 384 -16.40 23.55 -20.76
N ASP A 385 -15.74 22.82 -21.67
CA ASP A 385 -14.43 22.23 -21.41
C ASP A 385 -13.38 23.27 -20.98
N ALA A 386 -13.33 24.42 -21.66
CA ALA A 386 -12.38 25.48 -21.32
C ALA A 386 -12.59 26.04 -19.90
N GLU A 387 -13.85 26.25 -19.51
CA GLU A 387 -14.18 26.70 -18.14
C GLU A 387 -13.83 25.63 -17.10
N TYR A 388 -14.06 24.35 -17.40
CA TYR A 388 -13.68 23.26 -16.50
C TYR A 388 -12.16 23.19 -16.31
N VAL A 389 -11.38 23.35 -17.39
CA VAL A 389 -9.91 23.37 -17.33
C VAL A 389 -9.41 24.48 -16.41
N GLU A 390 -9.97 25.70 -16.51
CA GLU A 390 -9.60 26.79 -15.62
C GLU A 390 -9.91 26.46 -14.16
N ARG A 391 -11.13 26.02 -13.86
CA ARG A 391 -11.52 25.66 -12.48
C ARG A 391 -10.72 24.47 -11.93
N PHE A 392 -10.36 23.51 -12.77
CA PHE A 392 -9.48 22.41 -12.37
C PHE A 392 -8.09 22.92 -11.99
N ALA A 393 -7.55 23.90 -12.72
CA ALA A 393 -6.27 24.52 -12.41
C ALA A 393 -6.30 25.30 -11.07
N GLU A 394 -7.45 25.89 -10.72
CA GLU A 394 -7.66 26.64 -9.47
C GLU A 394 -7.51 25.78 -8.20
N GLU A 395 -7.60 24.45 -8.29
CA GLU A 395 -7.30 23.53 -7.19
C GLU A 395 -5.82 23.57 -6.75
N PHE A 396 -4.94 24.05 -7.63
CA PHE A 396 -3.50 24.12 -7.38
C PHE A 396 -3.05 25.53 -7.05
N MET A 397 -2.48 25.73 -5.85
CA MET A 397 -1.94 27.03 -5.43
C MET A 397 -0.92 27.59 -6.43
N GLY A 398 -0.10 26.74 -7.04
CA GLY A 398 0.88 27.19 -8.05
C GLY A 398 0.25 27.82 -9.30
N TYR A 399 -1.00 27.48 -9.67
CA TYR A 399 -1.70 28.16 -10.76
C TYR A 399 -2.01 29.61 -10.39
N TRP A 400 -2.57 29.83 -9.20
CA TRP A 400 -2.84 31.17 -8.69
C TRP A 400 -1.57 32.03 -8.60
N LEU A 401 -0.50 31.45 -8.06
CA LEU A 401 0.75 32.17 -7.86
C LEU A 401 1.46 32.48 -9.18
N TRP A 402 1.63 31.48 -10.05
CA TRP A 402 2.59 31.57 -11.16
C TRP A 402 1.95 31.84 -12.52
N VAL A 403 0.66 31.52 -12.68
CA VAL A 403 -0.08 31.71 -13.94
C VAL A 403 -1.02 32.91 -13.83
N LYS A 404 -1.92 32.93 -12.84
CA LYS A 404 -2.82 34.08 -12.62
C LYS A 404 -2.10 35.28 -12.01
N ARG A 405 -0.97 35.04 -11.33
CA ARG A 405 -0.21 36.06 -10.57
C ARG A 405 -1.10 36.80 -9.58
N ASP A 406 -1.94 36.04 -8.88
CA ASP A 406 -2.90 36.57 -7.94
C ASP A 406 -2.20 37.12 -6.70
N ARG A 407 -2.36 38.43 -6.47
CA ARG A 407 -1.67 39.15 -5.40
C ARG A 407 -2.12 38.75 -4.01
N GLU A 408 -3.43 38.52 -3.81
CA GLU A 408 -3.96 38.14 -2.51
C GLU A 408 -3.44 36.76 -2.10
N LYS A 409 -3.47 35.79 -3.02
CA LYS A 409 -2.90 34.45 -2.81
C LYS A 409 -1.38 34.51 -2.57
N PHE A 410 -0.67 35.36 -3.32
CA PHE A 410 0.76 35.55 -3.16
C PHE A 410 1.12 36.11 -1.77
N GLU A 411 0.49 37.20 -1.35
CA GLU A 411 0.73 37.83 -0.05
C GLU A 411 0.35 36.89 1.10
N ALA A 412 -0.75 36.14 0.98
CA ALA A 412 -1.13 35.12 1.96
C ALA A 412 -0.08 34.00 2.08
N GLN A 413 0.49 33.55 0.96
CA GLN A 413 1.51 32.51 0.94
C GLN A 413 2.88 33.01 1.45
N ALA A 414 3.26 34.24 1.08
CA ALA A 414 4.50 34.89 1.51
C ALA A 414 4.49 35.31 2.98
N GLY A 415 3.30 35.65 3.51
CA GLY A 415 3.10 35.90 4.95
C GLY A 415 3.15 34.62 5.80
N GLY A 416 2.94 33.44 5.19
CA GLY A 416 3.28 32.17 5.80
C GLY A 416 4.80 31.96 5.78
N ASN A 417 5.37 31.23 6.75
CA ASN A 417 6.78 30.83 6.76
C ASN A 417 7.11 29.82 5.63
N SER A 418 6.78 30.14 4.38
CA SER A 418 7.04 29.37 3.19
C SER A 418 8.43 29.74 2.67
N TRP A 419 9.38 28.81 2.81
CA TRP A 419 10.73 28.98 2.30
C TRP A 419 10.77 29.18 0.78
N ASP A 420 9.80 28.62 0.05
CA ASP A 420 9.64 28.80 -1.39
C ASP A 420 9.37 30.27 -1.77
N MET A 421 8.80 31.08 -0.87
CA MET A 421 8.49 32.49 -1.11
C MET A 421 9.60 33.43 -0.61
N ALA A 422 10.66 32.89 0.00
CA ALA A 422 11.64 33.69 0.73
C ALA A 422 12.45 34.58 -0.21
N GLY A 423 12.34 35.90 -0.02
CA GLY A 423 13.03 36.89 -0.87
C GLY A 423 12.33 37.12 -2.21
N LEU A 424 11.11 36.63 -2.40
CA LEU A 424 10.31 36.89 -3.60
C LEU A 424 9.34 38.05 -3.36
N GLU A 425 9.28 38.99 -4.28
CA GLU A 425 8.28 40.07 -4.32
C GLU A 425 7.48 39.98 -5.62
N LEU A 426 6.18 40.29 -5.54
CA LEU A 426 5.30 40.54 -6.69
C LEU A 426 4.95 42.03 -6.70
N ASN A 427 5.38 42.77 -7.72
CA ASN A 427 5.14 44.22 -7.80
C ASN A 427 3.68 44.55 -8.23
N GLN A 428 3.36 45.84 -8.35
CA GLN A 428 2.03 46.30 -8.76
C GLN A 428 1.65 45.92 -10.20
N ASP A 429 2.65 45.73 -11.06
CA ASP A 429 2.49 45.36 -12.47
C ASP A 429 2.41 43.83 -12.67
N GLY A 430 2.48 43.05 -11.59
CA GLY A 430 2.41 41.59 -11.62
C GLY A 430 3.72 40.94 -12.08
N GLU A 431 4.85 41.60 -11.87
CA GLU A 431 6.20 41.12 -12.16
C GLU A 431 6.90 40.64 -10.88
N PHE A 432 7.69 39.58 -11.01
CA PHE A 432 8.41 38.99 -9.88
C PHE A 432 9.81 39.58 -9.74
N PHE A 433 10.21 39.86 -8.50
CA PHE A 433 11.56 40.33 -8.16
C PHE A 433 12.16 39.48 -7.05
N ARG A 434 13.47 39.26 -7.13
CA ARG A 434 14.25 38.59 -6.10
C ARG A 434 15.03 39.60 -5.26
N HIS A 435 14.79 39.57 -3.96
CA HIS A 435 15.53 40.31 -2.95
C HIS A 435 16.60 39.44 -2.32
N PHE A 436 17.81 39.99 -2.22
CA PHE A 436 18.93 39.31 -1.61
C PHE A 436 19.17 39.82 -0.18
N LYS A 437 19.48 38.90 0.73
CA LYS A 437 19.78 39.23 2.14
C LYS A 437 21.07 40.06 2.30
N ASP A 438 21.92 40.09 1.28
CA ASP A 438 23.17 40.83 1.25
C ASP A 438 23.00 42.30 0.80
N GLY A 439 21.77 42.75 0.54
CA GLY A 439 21.45 44.12 0.19
C GLY A 439 21.73 44.49 -1.27
N ARG A 440 21.96 43.51 -2.15
CA ARG A 440 21.97 43.74 -3.61
C ARG A 440 20.61 44.23 -4.12
N GLU A 441 20.65 45.01 -5.19
CA GLU A 441 19.45 45.49 -5.89
C GLU A 441 18.55 44.31 -6.30
N PRO A 442 17.22 44.46 -6.23
CA PRO A 442 16.30 43.40 -6.62
C PRO A 442 16.48 43.00 -8.09
N GLU A 443 16.56 41.70 -8.35
CA GLU A 443 16.69 41.18 -9.71
C GLU A 443 15.31 40.76 -10.25
N PRO A 444 14.90 41.20 -11.45
CA PRO A 444 13.66 40.75 -12.06
C PRO A 444 13.73 39.25 -12.38
N MET A 445 12.63 38.55 -12.18
CA MET A 445 12.50 37.13 -12.45
C MET A 445 11.38 36.85 -13.44
N GLU A 446 11.71 36.12 -14.49
CA GLU A 446 10.77 35.78 -15.54
C GLU A 446 10.37 34.31 -15.48
N ILE A 447 9.07 34.08 -15.59
CA ILE A 447 8.51 32.76 -15.88
C ILE A 447 8.31 32.72 -17.40
N PRO A 448 8.99 31.80 -18.13
CA PRO A 448 8.84 31.70 -19.57
C PRO A 448 7.38 31.54 -19.98
N ALA A 449 6.88 32.41 -20.86
CA ALA A 449 5.50 32.33 -21.36
C ALA A 449 5.21 30.98 -22.02
N ALA A 450 6.20 30.38 -22.69
CA ALA A 450 6.09 29.04 -23.26
C ALA A 450 5.84 27.97 -22.18
N ALA A 451 6.41 28.10 -20.98
CA ALA A 451 6.20 27.14 -19.90
C ALA A 451 4.81 27.32 -19.26
N SER A 452 4.38 28.55 -18.95
CA SER A 452 3.06 28.79 -18.36
C SER A 452 1.91 28.49 -19.33
N GLN A 453 2.04 28.86 -20.60
CA GLN A 453 1.08 28.49 -21.64
C GLN A 453 1.11 26.98 -21.92
N GLY A 454 2.31 26.39 -21.94
CA GLY A 454 2.51 24.94 -22.08
C GLY A 454 1.82 24.14 -20.97
N ALA A 455 1.86 24.62 -19.73
CA ALA A 455 1.14 24.01 -18.61
C ALA A 455 -0.37 23.95 -18.86
N MET A 456 -0.97 25.06 -19.27
CA MET A 456 -2.41 25.14 -19.52
C MET A 456 -2.82 24.36 -20.77
N ASN A 457 -1.99 24.38 -21.81
CA ASN A 457 -2.20 23.58 -23.02
C ASN A 457 -2.17 22.08 -22.69
N LEU A 458 -1.17 21.61 -21.92
CA LEU A 458 -1.08 20.22 -21.48
C LEU A 458 -2.29 19.84 -20.63
N LEU A 459 -2.69 20.69 -19.67
CA LEU A 459 -3.85 20.41 -18.82
C LEU A 459 -5.12 20.27 -19.64
N SER A 460 -5.35 21.19 -20.59
CA SER A 460 -6.48 21.14 -21.51
C SER A 460 -6.48 19.88 -22.37
N GLN A 461 -5.33 19.53 -22.96
CA GLN A 461 -5.18 18.30 -23.76
C GLN A 461 -5.41 17.05 -22.93
N ALA A 462 -4.78 16.94 -21.75
CA ALA A 462 -4.88 15.77 -20.89
C ALA A 462 -6.30 15.54 -20.38
N LEU A 463 -7.00 16.60 -19.97
CA LEU A 463 -8.41 16.50 -19.58
C LEU A 463 -9.29 16.14 -20.77
N GLY A 464 -9.08 16.80 -21.93
CA GLY A 464 -9.79 16.48 -23.16
C GLY A 464 -9.64 15.01 -23.55
N GLU A 465 -8.40 14.52 -23.62
CA GLU A 465 -8.07 13.12 -23.94
C GLU A 465 -8.65 12.13 -22.92
N TRP A 466 -8.71 12.48 -21.63
CA TRP A 466 -9.34 11.65 -20.60
C TRP A 466 -10.86 11.52 -20.84
N PHE A 467 -11.53 12.63 -21.14
CA PHE A 467 -12.96 12.64 -21.43
C PHE A 467 -13.28 11.98 -22.78
N ASP A 468 -12.43 12.14 -23.78
CA ASP A 468 -12.55 11.45 -25.06
C ASP A 468 -12.44 9.93 -24.87
N ALA A 469 -11.43 9.48 -24.10
CA ALA A 469 -11.28 8.06 -23.75
C ALA A 469 -12.52 7.51 -23.01
N LEU A 470 -13.12 8.30 -22.12
CA LEU A 470 -14.36 7.91 -21.45
C LEU A 470 -15.54 7.80 -22.42
N GLN A 471 -15.74 8.78 -23.32
CA GLN A 471 -16.82 8.77 -24.32
C GLN A 471 -16.65 7.62 -25.32
N ASP A 472 -15.43 7.38 -25.78
CA ASP A 472 -15.09 6.26 -26.65
C ASP A 472 -15.40 4.92 -25.97
N LEU A 473 -15.09 4.79 -24.68
CA LEU A 473 -15.42 3.58 -23.91
C LEU A 473 -16.92 3.38 -23.74
N GLN A 474 -17.68 4.46 -23.47
CA GLN A 474 -19.16 4.40 -23.44
C GLN A 474 -19.73 3.92 -24.77
N ALA A 475 -19.20 4.43 -25.88
CA ALA A 475 -19.61 4.02 -27.22
C ALA A 475 -19.22 2.56 -27.53
N GLU A 476 -17.98 2.17 -27.22
CA GLU A 476 -17.48 0.81 -27.46
C GLU A 476 -18.27 -0.23 -26.65
N PHE A 477 -18.59 0.09 -25.40
CA PHE A 477 -19.30 -0.82 -24.51
C PHE A 477 -20.82 -0.75 -24.68
N ASN A 478 -21.32 0.26 -25.41
CA ASN A 478 -22.73 0.59 -25.52
C ASN A 478 -23.40 0.71 -24.14
N LEU A 479 -22.73 1.44 -23.23
CA LEU A 479 -23.13 1.62 -21.83
C LEU A 479 -23.00 3.10 -21.43
N ASP A 480 -23.98 3.58 -20.67
CA ASP A 480 -23.84 4.84 -19.94
C ASP A 480 -23.06 4.57 -18.65
N LEU A 481 -21.76 4.83 -18.70
CA LEU A 481 -20.87 4.60 -17.57
C LEU A 481 -21.14 5.59 -16.44
N GLN A 482 -21.62 6.80 -16.74
CA GLN A 482 -22.04 7.73 -15.71
C GLN A 482 -23.24 7.16 -14.98
N ALA A 483 -24.29 6.69 -15.67
CA ALA A 483 -25.44 6.07 -15.03
C ALA A 483 -25.04 4.81 -14.24
N LEU A 484 -24.17 3.95 -14.79
CA LEU A 484 -23.69 2.76 -14.08
C LEU A 484 -22.84 3.09 -12.86
N ALA A 485 -22.04 4.15 -12.93
CA ALA A 485 -21.27 4.65 -11.80
C ALA A 485 -22.16 5.43 -10.81
N CYS A 486 -23.28 6.04 -11.24
CA CYS A 486 -24.14 6.87 -10.40
C CYS A 486 -25.31 6.10 -9.77
N ASN A 487 -25.78 5.00 -10.37
CA ASN A 487 -26.95 4.25 -9.94
C ASN A 487 -26.80 3.64 -8.53
N GLU A 488 -27.83 3.85 -7.71
CA GLU A 488 -28.20 3.00 -6.56
C GLU A 488 -28.42 1.54 -7.00
N PRO A 489 -28.37 0.54 -6.09
CA PRO A 489 -27.90 -0.80 -6.41
C PRO A 489 -28.68 -1.48 -7.55
N LEU A 490 -27.93 -2.20 -8.40
CA LEU A 490 -28.48 -3.04 -9.47
C LEU A 490 -29.60 -3.94 -8.92
N PRO A 491 -30.74 -4.08 -9.65
CA PRO A 491 -31.83 -4.94 -9.24
C PRO A 491 -31.33 -6.38 -9.12
N SER A 492 -31.56 -6.99 -7.96
CA SER A 492 -31.40 -8.42 -7.77
C SER A 492 -32.26 -9.13 -8.80
N THR A 493 -31.62 -9.89 -9.69
CA THR A 493 -32.34 -10.75 -10.63
C THR A 493 -33.05 -11.84 -9.81
N PRO A 494 -34.34 -12.12 -10.05
CA PRO A 494 -35.10 -13.03 -9.21
C PRO A 494 -34.67 -14.47 -9.49
N VAL A 495 -34.16 -15.15 -8.46
CA VAL A 495 -34.18 -16.61 -8.43
C VAL A 495 -35.59 -17.03 -7.99
N ALA A 496 -36.13 -18.01 -8.71
CA ALA A 496 -37.53 -18.39 -8.72
C ALA A 496 -38.14 -18.70 -7.33
N THR A 497 -39.21 -17.97 -7.04
CA THR A 497 -40.40 -18.29 -6.23
C THR A 497 -40.33 -19.53 -5.31
N ALA A 498 -40.32 -19.27 -4.00
CA ALA A 498 -41.08 -20.06 -3.01
C ALA A 498 -42.27 -19.20 -2.51
N ARG A 499 -43.42 -19.86 -2.31
CA ARG A 499 -44.77 -19.28 -2.13
C ARG A 499 -44.90 -18.25 -0.99
N PRO A 500 -45.88 -17.31 -1.09
CA PRO A 500 -46.10 -16.29 -0.08
C PRO A 500 -46.78 -16.86 1.16
N VAL A 501 -46.26 -16.51 2.34
CA VAL A 501 -46.98 -16.61 3.62
C VAL A 501 -47.62 -15.25 3.90
N ALA A 502 -48.88 -15.28 4.34
CA ALA A 502 -49.73 -14.11 4.58
C ALA A 502 -49.13 -13.13 5.61
N PRO A 503 -49.47 -11.81 5.53
CA PRO A 503 -48.88 -10.81 6.42
C PRO A 503 -49.46 -10.92 7.83
N LEU A 504 -48.58 -10.98 8.83
CA LEU A 504 -48.92 -10.76 10.23
C LEU A 504 -48.90 -9.27 10.57
N ALA A 505 -49.82 -8.90 11.44
CA ALA A 505 -50.18 -7.55 11.89
C ALA A 505 -49.00 -6.77 12.54
N PRO A 506 -49.09 -5.42 12.66
CA PRO A 506 -47.96 -4.60 13.07
C PRO A 506 -47.63 -4.84 14.54
N VAL A 507 -46.41 -5.30 14.80
CA VAL A 507 -45.88 -5.42 16.17
C VAL A 507 -45.37 -4.06 16.62
N THR A 508 -46.08 -3.57 17.62
CA THR A 508 -45.74 -2.48 18.53
C THR A 508 -44.36 -2.67 19.19
N GLN A 509 -43.58 -1.59 19.22
CA GLN A 509 -42.38 -1.35 20.05
C GLN A 509 -41.23 -2.38 19.91
N VAL A 510 -40.21 -1.97 19.16
CA VAL A 510 -38.90 -2.64 19.09
C VAL A 510 -38.26 -2.65 20.49
N PRO A 511 -37.89 -3.82 21.06
CA PRO A 511 -37.11 -3.88 22.29
C PRO A 511 -35.77 -3.17 22.10
N ARG A 512 -35.40 -2.28 23.03
CA ARG A 512 -34.08 -1.64 23.02
C ARG A 512 -33.02 -2.70 23.34
N VAL A 513 -32.13 -2.97 22.38
CA VAL A 513 -31.01 -3.93 22.49
C VAL A 513 -29.87 -3.26 23.30
N PRO A 514 -29.26 -3.96 24.28
CA PRO A 514 -28.06 -3.47 24.97
C PRO A 514 -26.94 -3.14 23.98
N ARG A 515 -26.25 -2.01 24.17
CA ARG A 515 -25.09 -1.64 23.36
C ARG A 515 -23.83 -2.35 23.87
N LEU A 516 -23.23 -3.17 23.03
CA LEU A 516 -21.90 -3.73 23.24
C LEU A 516 -20.84 -2.70 22.79
N ARG A 517 -19.61 -2.79 23.31
CA ARG A 517 -18.43 -2.00 22.90
C ARG A 517 -17.17 -2.86 22.89
N HIS A 518 -16.27 -2.63 21.94
CA HIS A 518 -14.98 -3.33 21.87
C HIS A 518 -14.02 -2.87 22.98
N VAL A 519 -13.27 -3.82 23.53
CA VAL A 519 -12.12 -3.55 24.40
C VAL A 519 -10.89 -3.24 23.54
N ALA A 520 -10.12 -2.21 23.90
CA ALA A 520 -8.81 -1.93 23.31
C ALA A 520 -7.69 -2.20 24.32
N TRP A 521 -6.58 -2.74 23.85
CA TRP A 521 -5.37 -2.91 24.66
C TRP A 521 -4.49 -1.66 24.56
N ARG A 522 -4.19 -1.03 25.70
CA ARG A 522 -3.23 0.07 25.81
C ARG A 522 -2.05 -0.35 26.68
N ARG A 523 -0.88 0.24 26.44
CA ARG A 523 0.34 -0.11 27.17
C ARG A 523 0.63 0.91 28.26
N HIS A 524 0.46 0.53 29.52
CA HIS A 524 0.71 1.39 30.66
C HIS A 524 2.14 1.22 31.18
N GLY A 525 2.93 2.30 31.23
CA GLY A 525 4.34 2.27 31.66
C GLY A 525 5.37 2.14 30.53
N GLY A 526 5.00 2.43 29.28
CA GLY A 526 5.93 2.51 28.15
C GLY A 526 6.46 1.14 27.68
N ARG A 527 7.72 1.07 27.20
CA ARG A 527 8.31 -0.13 26.56
C ARG A 527 8.58 -1.32 27.49
N GLY A 528 8.52 -1.15 28.81
CA GLY A 528 8.51 -2.26 29.79
C GLY A 528 7.16 -2.42 30.51
N GLY A 529 6.14 -1.70 30.05
CA GLY A 529 4.85 -1.58 30.71
C GLY A 529 3.91 -2.76 30.51
N TRP A 530 2.83 -2.77 31.27
CA TRP A 530 1.76 -3.77 31.22
C TRP A 530 0.77 -3.44 30.11
N PHE A 531 0.31 -4.45 29.38
CA PHE A 531 -0.88 -4.29 28.56
C PHE A 531 -2.09 -4.28 29.48
N VAL A 532 -2.85 -3.19 29.43
CA VAL A 532 -4.07 -2.98 30.18
C VAL A 532 -5.21 -2.76 29.21
N GLU A 533 -6.36 -3.33 29.53
CA GLU A 533 -7.57 -3.09 28.77
C GLU A 533 -8.08 -1.67 29.02
N SER A 534 -8.66 -1.08 28.00
CA SER A 534 -9.21 0.27 28.03
C SER A 534 -10.42 0.38 27.08
N ASP A 535 -11.40 1.20 27.43
CA ASP A 535 -12.46 1.60 26.50
C ASP A 535 -11.83 2.54 25.45
N LYS A 536 -12.16 2.38 24.16
CA LYS A 536 -11.72 3.29 23.09
C LYS A 536 -12.28 4.71 23.28
N ALA A 537 -13.39 4.87 24.00
CA ALA A 537 -14.15 6.12 24.05
C ALA A 537 -13.77 7.08 25.20
N ASP A 538 -12.88 6.71 26.14
CA ASP A 538 -12.54 7.50 27.35
C ASP A 538 -13.79 8.03 28.11
N VAL A 539 -14.92 7.31 28.08
CA VAL A 539 -16.15 7.68 28.79
C VAL A 539 -16.29 6.87 30.08
N LEU A 540 -16.40 7.54 31.22
CA LEU A 540 -16.72 6.99 32.54
C LEU A 540 -18.20 6.58 32.65
N LEU A 541 -18.63 5.56 31.89
CA LEU A 541 -19.90 4.88 32.17
C LEU A 541 -19.62 3.61 32.98
N PRO A 542 -20.51 3.20 33.91
CA PRO A 542 -20.47 1.85 34.43
C PRO A 542 -20.68 0.89 33.25
N THR A 543 -19.74 -0.01 33.02
CA THR A 543 -19.78 -1.00 31.95
C THR A 543 -19.52 -2.38 32.53
N VAL A 544 -20.38 -3.35 32.20
CA VAL A 544 -20.19 -4.77 32.54
C VAL A 544 -19.20 -5.36 31.57
N LYS A 545 -18.22 -6.14 32.05
CA LYS A 545 -17.26 -6.83 31.18
C LYS A 545 -17.70 -8.28 30.97
N LEU A 546 -17.83 -8.65 29.70
CA LEU A 546 -18.03 -10.03 29.25
C LEU A 546 -16.68 -10.58 28.79
N THR A 547 -16.35 -11.81 29.21
CA THR A 547 -15.09 -12.48 28.87
C THR A 547 -15.31 -13.96 28.63
N VAL A 548 -14.79 -14.45 27.51
CA VAL A 548 -14.68 -15.87 27.19
C VAL A 548 -13.20 -16.19 27.06
N LEU A 549 -12.72 -17.14 27.85
CA LEU A 549 -11.36 -17.66 27.80
C LEU A 549 -11.45 -19.18 27.73
N CYS A 550 -10.72 -19.80 26.82
CA CYS A 550 -10.58 -21.25 26.83
C CYS A 550 -9.17 -21.64 26.38
N SER A 551 -8.71 -22.78 26.88
CA SER A 551 -7.39 -23.30 26.56
C SER A 551 -7.39 -24.82 26.45
N ILE A 552 -6.42 -25.35 25.71
CA ILE A 552 -6.20 -26.78 25.57
C ILE A 552 -4.70 -27.10 25.50
N SER A 553 -4.27 -28.08 26.27
CA SER A 553 -2.91 -28.64 26.27
C SER A 553 -2.93 -30.12 25.85
N GLU A 554 -1.84 -30.85 26.08
CA GLU A 554 -1.81 -32.31 25.90
C GLU A 554 -2.49 -33.06 27.04
N GLU A 555 -2.46 -32.51 28.26
CA GLU A 555 -2.89 -33.21 29.49
C GLU A 555 -4.20 -32.68 30.06
N SER A 556 -4.57 -31.43 29.75
CA SER A 556 -5.74 -30.75 30.31
C SER A 556 -6.30 -29.68 29.38
N ALA A 557 -7.54 -29.29 29.62
CA ALA A 557 -8.16 -28.13 28.99
C ALA A 557 -8.96 -27.33 30.01
N SER A 558 -9.26 -26.07 29.68
CA SER A 558 -10.03 -25.18 30.55
C SER A 558 -10.96 -24.28 29.76
N VAL A 559 -12.07 -23.90 30.38
CA VAL A 559 -13.03 -22.92 29.86
C VAL A 559 -13.51 -22.02 30.97
N CYS A 560 -13.58 -20.72 30.69
CA CYS A 560 -14.10 -19.70 31.58
C CYS A 560 -15.04 -18.76 30.80
N LEU A 561 -16.29 -18.68 31.24
CA LEU A 561 -17.31 -17.77 30.73
C LEU A 561 -17.69 -16.79 31.85
N ARG A 562 -17.10 -15.60 31.82
CA ARG A 562 -17.24 -14.60 32.87
C ARG A 562 -18.09 -13.42 32.41
N ASP A 563 -19.15 -13.18 33.15
CA ASP A 563 -19.96 -11.97 33.11
C ASP A 563 -19.81 -11.32 34.49
N SER A 564 -19.37 -10.06 34.55
CA SER A 564 -19.06 -9.40 35.83
C SER A 564 -20.28 -9.17 36.74
N ARG A 565 -21.51 -9.45 36.28
CA ARG A 565 -22.73 -9.39 37.10
C ARG A 565 -23.18 -10.73 37.68
N THR A 566 -22.86 -11.83 37.02
CA THR A 566 -23.36 -13.17 37.37
C THR A 566 -22.23 -14.09 37.79
N GLU A 567 -22.58 -15.28 38.26
CA GLU A 567 -21.60 -16.29 38.66
C GLU A 567 -20.71 -16.70 37.47
N MET A 568 -19.41 -16.84 37.72
CA MET A 568 -18.44 -17.31 36.75
C MET A 568 -18.71 -18.79 36.46
N PHE A 569 -18.81 -19.17 35.18
CA PHE A 569 -18.70 -20.56 34.81
C PHE A 569 -17.23 -20.86 34.52
N GLU A 570 -16.68 -21.85 35.22
CA GLU A 570 -15.31 -22.32 35.06
C GLU A 570 -15.32 -23.85 35.13
N ASP A 571 -14.61 -24.49 34.20
CA ASP A 571 -14.40 -25.93 34.17
C ASP A 571 -12.98 -26.20 33.69
N GLU A 572 -12.28 -27.13 34.33
CA GLU A 572 -10.89 -27.48 34.05
C GLU A 572 -10.67 -28.99 34.25
N GLY A 573 -9.97 -29.61 33.33
CA GLY A 573 -9.59 -31.01 33.40
C GLY A 573 -9.45 -31.65 32.03
N SER A 574 -9.10 -32.94 31.99
CA SER A 574 -9.01 -33.71 30.75
C SER A 574 -10.38 -34.02 30.13
N HIS A 575 -11.47 -33.88 30.91
CA HIS A 575 -12.85 -34.04 30.43
C HIS A 575 -13.38 -32.81 29.69
N VAL A 576 -12.69 -31.66 29.77
CA VAL A 576 -13.14 -30.41 29.16
C VAL A 576 -12.97 -30.48 27.65
N LYS A 577 -14.05 -30.85 26.96
CA LYS A 577 -14.13 -30.98 25.51
C LYS A 577 -15.55 -30.68 25.04
N GLY A 578 -15.65 -30.02 23.91
CA GLY A 578 -16.90 -29.71 23.24
C GLY A 578 -17.25 -28.22 23.21
N LEU A 579 -18.54 -27.93 23.07
CA LEU A 579 -19.09 -26.59 22.95
C LEU A 579 -19.68 -26.14 24.29
N TYR A 580 -19.24 -24.99 24.78
CA TYR A 580 -19.73 -24.37 26.01
C TYR A 580 -20.41 -23.06 25.67
N VAL A 581 -21.60 -22.83 26.22
CA VAL A 581 -22.39 -21.63 25.96
C VAL A 581 -23.00 -21.05 27.24
N LYS A 582 -23.08 -19.73 27.32
CA LYS A 582 -23.72 -18.97 28.40
C LYS A 582 -24.41 -17.74 27.81
N LEU A 583 -25.59 -17.40 28.30
CA LEU A 583 -26.24 -16.12 27.99
C LEU A 583 -25.82 -15.07 29.01
N ALA A 584 -25.43 -13.87 28.57
CA ALA A 584 -25.08 -12.78 29.47
C ALA A 584 -26.30 -12.44 30.36
N GLY A 585 -26.07 -12.20 31.66
CA GLY A 585 -27.15 -11.97 32.64
C GLY A 585 -27.81 -13.24 33.21
N PHE A 586 -27.47 -14.43 32.73
CA PHE A 586 -27.96 -15.71 33.27
C PHE A 586 -26.86 -16.45 34.02
N THR A 587 -27.21 -17.18 35.09
CA THR A 587 -26.25 -17.95 35.91
C THR A 587 -25.85 -19.29 35.28
N ALA A 588 -26.75 -19.89 34.49
CA ALA A 588 -26.51 -21.22 33.92
C ALA A 588 -25.70 -21.15 32.60
N ALA A 589 -24.57 -21.86 32.57
CA ALA A 589 -23.91 -22.26 31.33
C ALA A 589 -24.33 -23.68 30.93
N ARG A 590 -24.20 -24.02 29.65
CA ARG A 590 -24.46 -25.37 29.13
C ARG A 590 -23.25 -25.88 28.36
N GLN A 591 -22.98 -27.17 28.49
CA GLN A 591 -22.01 -27.92 27.70
C GLN A 591 -22.75 -28.83 26.72
N PHE A 592 -22.33 -28.79 25.46
CA PHE A 592 -22.71 -29.72 24.41
C PHE A 592 -21.48 -30.54 24.03
N HIS A 593 -21.60 -31.85 24.20
CA HIS A 593 -20.55 -32.78 23.75
C HIS A 593 -20.56 -32.80 22.23
N LEU A 594 -19.40 -32.54 21.62
CA LEU A 594 -19.27 -32.62 20.17
C LEU A 594 -19.04 -34.09 19.78
N PRO A 595 -19.91 -34.69 18.95
CA PRO A 595 -19.80 -36.10 18.62
C PRO A 595 -18.58 -36.34 17.72
N GLU A 596 -17.96 -37.52 17.86
CA GLU A 596 -16.85 -37.95 16.99
C GLU A 596 -17.34 -38.45 15.62
N GLU A 597 -18.63 -38.79 15.50
CA GLU A 597 -19.33 -39.17 14.26
C GLU A 597 -20.65 -38.38 14.14
N LEU A 598 -20.96 -37.88 12.95
CA LEU A 598 -22.19 -37.12 12.71
C LEU A 598 -23.41 -38.05 12.60
N SER A 599 -24.42 -37.82 13.44
CA SER A 599 -25.80 -38.26 13.23
C SER A 599 -26.77 -37.11 13.54
N GLU A 600 -27.90 -37.05 12.84
CA GLU A 600 -28.94 -36.02 13.09
C GLU A 600 -29.46 -36.08 14.54
N ASP A 601 -29.54 -37.28 15.12
CA ASP A 601 -29.97 -37.48 16.51
C ASP A 601 -28.98 -36.87 17.52
N ALA A 602 -27.67 -36.90 17.24
CA ALA A 602 -26.64 -36.39 18.15
C ALA A 602 -26.62 -34.85 18.25
N LEU A 603 -27.11 -34.15 17.22
CA LEU A 603 -27.12 -32.69 17.13
C LEU A 603 -28.46 -32.07 17.52
N SER A 604 -29.52 -32.87 17.65
CA SER A 604 -30.87 -32.42 18.02
C SER A 604 -30.94 -31.55 19.30
N PRO A 605 -30.21 -31.87 20.40
CA PRO A 605 -30.21 -31.01 21.59
C PRO A 605 -29.62 -29.62 21.36
N LEU A 606 -28.59 -29.53 20.50
CA LEU A 606 -27.97 -28.25 20.14
C LEU A 606 -28.94 -27.43 19.28
N HIS A 607 -29.55 -28.05 18.27
CA HIS A 607 -30.55 -27.41 17.42
C HIS A 607 -31.71 -26.83 18.23
N PHE A 608 -32.31 -27.64 19.11
CA PHE A 608 -33.40 -27.21 19.98
C PHE A 608 -33.00 -26.04 20.89
N TRP A 609 -31.76 -26.06 21.39
CA TRP A 609 -31.26 -24.97 22.22
C TRP A 609 -31.07 -23.68 21.42
N VAL A 610 -30.45 -23.74 20.23
CA VAL A 610 -30.27 -22.58 19.34
C VAL A 610 -31.62 -21.93 19.01
N ASP A 611 -32.62 -22.73 18.65
CA ASP A 611 -33.98 -22.25 18.34
C ASP A 611 -34.67 -21.60 19.54
N SER A 612 -34.25 -21.95 20.76
CA SER A 612 -34.81 -21.42 22.01
C SER A 612 -34.14 -20.13 22.48
N VAL A 613 -33.03 -19.68 21.85
CA VAL A 613 -32.35 -18.45 22.25
C VAL A 613 -33.14 -17.23 21.74
N PRO A 614 -33.54 -16.29 22.63
CA PRO A 614 -34.28 -15.11 22.21
C PRO A 614 -33.46 -14.22 21.27
N ASN A 615 -34.12 -13.65 20.24
CA ASN A 615 -33.53 -12.60 19.42
C ASN A 615 -33.07 -11.41 20.28
N GLY A 616 -31.85 -10.94 20.06
CA GLY A 616 -31.23 -9.87 20.85
C GLY A 616 -30.48 -10.34 22.10
N ALA A 617 -30.51 -11.63 22.44
CA ALA A 617 -29.73 -12.16 23.55
C ALA A 617 -28.22 -12.15 23.23
N ILE A 618 -27.39 -11.77 24.20
CA ILE A 618 -25.93 -11.82 24.08
C ILE A 618 -25.44 -13.21 24.47
N VAL A 619 -24.78 -13.87 23.53
CA VAL A 619 -24.31 -15.25 23.65
C VAL A 619 -22.79 -15.25 23.83
N MET A 620 -22.33 -15.91 24.88
CA MET A 620 -20.92 -16.20 25.16
C MET A 620 -20.66 -17.67 24.87
N LEU A 621 -19.65 -17.96 24.05
CA LEU A 621 -19.42 -19.29 23.50
C LEU A 621 -17.93 -19.64 23.50
N ALA A 622 -17.61 -20.86 23.91
CA ALA A 622 -16.28 -21.45 23.78
C ALA A 622 -16.37 -22.84 23.13
N VAL A 623 -15.41 -23.17 22.27
CA VAL A 623 -15.25 -24.52 21.72
C VAL A 623 -13.87 -25.02 22.12
N VAL A 624 -13.80 -26.22 22.70
CA VAL A 624 -12.56 -26.83 23.18
C VAL A 624 -12.39 -28.22 22.58
N GLY A 625 -11.28 -28.45 21.87
CA GLY A 625 -10.99 -29.74 21.23
C GLY A 625 -11.81 -29.92 19.95
N MET A 626 -11.38 -29.23 18.88
CA MET A 626 -12.03 -29.25 17.56
C MET A 626 -12.20 -30.66 17.00
N CYS A 627 -13.36 -30.93 16.39
CA CYS A 627 -13.63 -32.14 15.63
C CYS A 627 -13.62 -31.84 14.11
N SER A 628 -13.56 -32.90 13.30
CA SER A 628 -13.63 -32.86 11.83
C SER A 628 -14.90 -32.21 11.27
N TYR A 629 -15.90 -31.95 12.12
CA TYR A 629 -17.23 -31.46 11.75
C TYR A 629 -17.53 -30.04 12.25
N LEU A 630 -16.50 -29.30 12.65
CA LEU A 630 -16.63 -27.91 13.07
C LEU A 630 -17.42 -27.03 12.08
N PRO A 631 -17.26 -27.13 10.74
CA PRO A 631 -18.05 -26.34 9.79
C PRO A 631 -19.56 -26.56 9.94
N THR A 632 -20.01 -27.81 10.09
CA THR A 632 -21.42 -28.16 10.31
C THR A 632 -21.95 -27.59 11.63
N ILE A 633 -21.13 -27.61 12.68
CA ILE A 633 -21.50 -27.03 13.97
C ILE A 633 -21.61 -25.50 13.86
N LEU A 634 -20.70 -24.85 13.13
CA LEU A 634 -20.76 -23.39 12.89
C LEU A 634 -22.02 -22.99 12.12
N GLU A 635 -22.42 -23.78 11.11
CA GLU A 635 -23.68 -23.59 10.39
C GLU A 635 -24.89 -23.65 11.33
N MET A 636 -24.93 -24.62 12.24
CA MET A 636 -26.00 -24.69 13.25
C MET A 636 -26.00 -23.50 14.21
N LEU A 637 -24.83 -22.95 14.51
CA LEU A 637 -24.67 -21.79 15.40
C LEU A 637 -24.90 -20.45 14.70
N ALA A 638 -25.13 -20.45 13.37
CA ALA A 638 -25.33 -19.23 12.59
C ALA A 638 -26.42 -18.29 13.16
N PRO A 639 -27.57 -18.77 13.67
CA PRO A 639 -28.59 -17.89 14.28
C PRO A 639 -28.10 -17.10 15.49
N LEU A 640 -27.03 -17.56 16.15
CA LEU A 640 -26.44 -16.92 17.33
C LEU A 640 -25.41 -15.84 16.96
N GLY A 641 -25.19 -15.60 15.66
CA GLY A 641 -24.23 -14.59 15.18
C GLY A 641 -22.77 -15.03 15.31
N VAL A 642 -22.48 -16.33 15.29
CA VAL A 642 -21.11 -16.87 15.28
C VAL A 642 -20.50 -16.76 13.87
N PRO A 643 -19.20 -16.44 13.71
CA PRO A 643 -18.55 -16.42 12.39
C PRO A 643 -18.72 -17.74 11.64
N GLN A 644 -19.08 -17.65 10.36
CA GLN A 644 -19.29 -18.81 9.47
C GLN A 644 -18.03 -19.19 8.67
N VAL A 645 -17.01 -18.34 8.69
CA VAL A 645 -15.70 -18.67 8.11
C VAL A 645 -14.97 -19.62 9.04
N ALA A 646 -14.48 -20.73 8.49
CA ALA A 646 -13.73 -21.71 9.28
C ALA A 646 -12.43 -21.09 9.85
N PRO A 647 -12.07 -21.40 11.11
CA PRO A 647 -10.80 -20.96 11.68
C PRO A 647 -9.61 -21.66 10.97
N PRO A 648 -8.36 -21.18 11.17
CA PRO A 648 -7.17 -21.87 10.69
C PRO A 648 -7.14 -23.36 11.05
N GLN A 649 -6.58 -24.20 10.16
CA GLN A 649 -6.59 -25.66 10.31
C GLN A 649 -5.93 -26.17 11.60
N ASN A 650 -5.03 -25.39 12.20
CA ASN A 650 -4.31 -25.72 13.44
C ASN A 650 -4.97 -25.19 14.71
N SER A 651 -6.09 -24.47 14.62
CA SER A 651 -6.83 -24.05 15.81
C SER A 651 -7.31 -25.29 16.58
N ARG A 652 -7.38 -25.22 17.91
CA ARG A 652 -7.98 -26.28 18.74
C ARG A 652 -9.00 -25.72 19.72
N VAL A 653 -9.01 -24.40 19.90
CA VAL A 653 -9.93 -23.66 20.75
C VAL A 653 -10.51 -22.44 20.03
N LEU A 654 -11.76 -22.11 20.33
CA LEU A 654 -12.45 -20.92 19.84
C LEU A 654 -13.17 -20.22 21.00
N ALA A 655 -13.12 -18.89 21.03
CA ALA A 655 -13.86 -18.03 21.95
C ALA A 655 -14.69 -17.02 21.14
N CYS A 656 -15.96 -16.83 21.51
CA CYS A 656 -16.88 -15.93 20.80
C CYS A 656 -17.87 -15.24 21.75
N ILE A 657 -18.14 -13.96 21.51
CA ILE A 657 -19.24 -13.19 22.11
C ILE A 657 -20.01 -12.52 20.97
N SER A 658 -21.30 -12.81 20.86
CA SER A 658 -22.17 -12.30 19.78
C SER A 658 -23.60 -12.07 20.25
N THR A 659 -24.50 -11.67 19.35
CA THR A 659 -25.92 -11.39 19.62
C THR A 659 -26.83 -12.20 18.71
N CYS A 660 -27.77 -12.95 19.31
CA CYS A 660 -28.71 -13.82 18.60
C CYS A 660 -29.69 -13.04 17.71
N GLY A 661 -30.07 -13.59 16.57
CA GLY A 661 -31.14 -13.06 15.71
C GLY A 661 -30.75 -11.87 14.82
N ARG A 662 -29.46 -11.50 14.76
CA ARG A 662 -28.94 -10.56 13.76
C ARG A 662 -27.88 -11.26 12.94
N PRO A 663 -28.09 -11.48 11.63
CA PRO A 663 -27.06 -12.09 10.80
C PRO A 663 -25.81 -11.20 10.80
N LEU A 664 -24.63 -11.83 10.93
CA LEU A 664 -23.37 -11.23 10.49
C LEU A 664 -23.45 -11.09 8.96
N SER A 665 -24.10 -10.02 8.50
CA SER A 665 -24.21 -9.74 7.07
C SER A 665 -22.81 -9.50 6.51
N THR A 666 -22.41 -10.34 5.55
CA THR A 666 -21.19 -10.16 4.75
C THR A 666 -21.36 -9.06 3.68
N THR A 667 -22.47 -8.31 3.71
CA THR A 667 -22.83 -7.30 2.69
C THR A 667 -23.58 -6.10 3.29
N GLN A 668 -23.02 -4.89 3.11
CA GLN A 668 -23.61 -3.54 3.27
C GLN A 668 -23.96 -2.99 4.69
N LEU A 669 -23.07 -2.13 5.18
CA LEU A 669 -23.20 -0.67 5.44
C LEU A 669 -24.42 -0.02 6.11
N ASP A 670 -25.45 -0.72 6.58
CA ASP A 670 -26.52 -0.03 7.34
C ASP A 670 -27.20 -0.90 8.41
N VAL A 671 -26.42 -1.36 9.38
CA VAL A 671 -26.92 -1.74 10.71
C VAL A 671 -25.90 -1.23 11.70
N GLN A 672 -26.30 -0.35 12.61
CA GLN A 672 -25.48 0.10 13.74
C GLN A 672 -24.70 -1.09 14.30
N ASP A 673 -23.36 -1.00 14.21
CA ASP A 673 -22.39 -1.97 14.71
C ASP A 673 -22.86 -2.53 16.05
N VAL A 674 -23.30 -3.79 16.07
CA VAL A 674 -23.40 -4.55 17.31
C VAL A 674 -22.05 -5.24 17.42
N PRO A 675 -21.12 -4.74 18.24
CA PRO A 675 -19.80 -5.31 18.27
C PRO A 675 -19.84 -6.76 18.76
N CYS A 676 -19.13 -7.62 18.05
CA CYS A 676 -18.89 -9.02 18.39
C CYS A 676 -17.39 -9.21 18.65
N ALA A 677 -17.00 -10.23 19.41
CA ALA A 677 -15.59 -10.57 19.64
C ALA A 677 -15.39 -12.06 19.41
N HIS A 678 -14.44 -12.43 18.56
CA HIS A 678 -14.14 -13.82 18.25
C HIS A 678 -12.62 -14.02 18.13
N HIS A 679 -12.13 -15.16 18.61
CA HIS A 679 -10.72 -15.53 18.57
C HIS A 679 -10.61 -17.06 18.47
N ALA A 680 -9.78 -17.56 17.56
CA ALA A 680 -9.44 -18.98 17.46
C ALA A 680 -7.91 -19.13 17.48
N SER A 681 -7.42 -20.17 18.17
CA SER A 681 -5.99 -20.37 18.39
C SER A 681 -5.66 -21.87 18.58
N PRO A 682 -4.41 -22.32 18.36
CA PRO A 682 -4.02 -23.70 18.64
C PRO A 682 -4.11 -24.13 20.10
N ASP A 683 -4.01 -23.20 21.05
CA ASP A 683 -3.87 -23.52 22.47
C ASP A 683 -4.68 -22.62 23.41
N VAL A 684 -4.79 -21.32 23.14
CA VAL A 684 -5.54 -20.36 23.99
C VAL A 684 -6.35 -19.36 23.16
N ALA A 685 -7.66 -19.31 23.38
CA ALA A 685 -8.56 -18.34 22.76
C ALA A 685 -9.23 -17.43 23.79
N TYR A 686 -9.35 -16.15 23.44
CA TYR A 686 -9.84 -15.06 24.31
C TYR A 686 -10.74 -14.10 23.54
N ALA A 687 -11.95 -13.85 24.04
CA ALA A 687 -12.87 -12.83 23.52
C ALA A 687 -13.41 -11.97 24.67
N SER A 688 -13.48 -10.65 24.47
CA SER A 688 -14.05 -9.75 25.47
C SER A 688 -14.74 -8.53 24.87
N LEU A 689 -15.86 -8.14 25.49
CA LEU A 689 -16.64 -6.96 25.16
C LEU A 689 -17.11 -6.25 26.45
N LEU A 690 -17.36 -4.95 26.33
CA LEU A 690 -18.04 -4.15 27.34
C LEU A 690 -19.52 -4.03 26.99
N MET A 691 -20.39 -4.04 28.00
CA MET A 691 -21.83 -3.87 27.87
C MET A 691 -22.27 -2.68 28.72
N GLU A 692 -23.05 -1.75 28.15
CA GLU A 692 -23.59 -0.61 28.90
C GLU A 692 -24.53 -1.05 30.03
N ASP A 693 -24.38 -0.48 31.22
CA ASP A 693 -25.09 -0.88 32.44
C ASP A 693 -26.62 -0.67 32.37
N THR A 694 -27.11 0.16 31.45
CA THR A 694 -28.49 0.63 31.37
C THR A 694 -29.53 -0.38 30.87
N PHE A 695 -29.16 -1.64 30.63
CA PHE A 695 -30.07 -2.65 30.08
C PHE A 695 -29.84 -4.05 30.67
N LEU A 696 -30.74 -4.48 31.55
CA LEU A 696 -31.42 -5.78 31.46
C LEU A 696 -32.83 -5.61 32.01
#